data_AF-R1DTA5-F1
#
_entry.id   AF-R1DTA5-F1
#
_cell.length_a   1.000
_cell.length_b   1.000
_cell.length_c   1.000
_cell.angle_alpha   90.00
_cell.angle_beta   90.00
_cell.angle_gamma   90.00
#
_symmetry.space_group_name_H-M   'P 1'
#
loop_
_entity.id
_entity.type
_entity.pdbx_description
1 polymer ?
#
loop_
_entity_poly.entity_id
_entity_poly.type
_entity_poly.pdbx_seq_one_letter_code
_entity_poly.pdbx_strand_id
1 'polypeptide(L)'
;MLCFATTADAASISSSISAISAKLPTVQTALCCSDVPAGENVHLVRLRRLPGDDADRDLLQPKIDDGSNWGFDHATCNRACQAYTYFALQHGVQCYCDDTYGTPAQQYPRLPDVRCHMEGYCATCGSGYSNSVFVVSPLPPQPPPNVLFIMVDDLAPLLGTYGRQSGFAPAITPIIDQFAVEGSLFETAYAQVPMCGASRASLMTSLYSTPIRFNQWDSWAQFDAPGVPDLPKVLRSKGYRTISNGKIYHEHADNAGSFHEVCIFCQQCVGSSDSISSCPYRGNTKSWTQKCNWKLSCSGRHDRFDPLAENRSTVSLLTRPSGPGGRVGGTSPAYEAADVDDWTYPDGVMTEKVIGDIRRAHEDGGPFFITAGFNRPHLPFACPKRYWDMYQRSELRLASNPWLPEGAPIRSIHYKELTAYGDFLGEPIPTYNAGTGGPSGGAVNLPDELAKDLVHGYYACVSYVDALIGYLFAELKSFSAPPSPLRDAGSVTPRTMYDETIITFTSDHGYHLGNKGTWCKHSVYETSLHVPMIIKAPDFAPSRIAALVENLDLYPTILDLIGVPAPAHVQGTSMVPLLANSSAPSKPAIFARYRDSDTVRFADKQFTEFCKRPQCWSIETCTRSCETTSDKHYMLYDHSIDPDENKNRADLPAYSEVVREMRAALHAHKESRAPPL
;
A
#
# COMPACT_ATOMS: atom_id res chain seq x y z
N MET A 1 64.14 -32.57 -25.07
CA MET A 1 65.25 -33.06 -25.91
C MET A 1 64.63 -33.59 -27.20
N LEU A 2 64.80 -32.89 -28.33
CA LEU A 2 64.59 -33.32 -29.76
C LEU A 2 63.19 -33.88 -30.14
N CYS A 3 62.74 -33.99 -31.39
CA CYS A 3 62.78 -33.26 -32.67
C CYS A 3 61.78 -34.00 -33.61
N PHE A 4 61.38 -33.36 -34.70
CA PHE A 4 60.44 -33.76 -35.77
C PHE A 4 60.59 -35.17 -36.38
N ALA A 5 59.51 -35.75 -36.97
CA ALA A 5 59.20 -35.70 -38.42
C ALA A 5 58.32 -36.86 -39.00
N THR A 6 57.59 -36.52 -40.09
CA THR A 6 57.13 -37.35 -41.26
C THR A 6 55.92 -38.29 -41.15
N THR A 7 55.09 -38.59 -42.17
CA THR A 7 54.83 -38.14 -43.58
C THR A 7 53.61 -38.92 -44.09
N ALA A 8 52.87 -38.40 -45.09
CA ALA A 8 52.61 -39.03 -46.41
C ALA A 8 51.21 -38.74 -47.00
N ASP A 9 51.23 -38.09 -48.16
CA ASP A 9 50.15 -37.93 -49.15
C ASP A 9 50.00 -39.18 -50.03
N ALA A 10 48.79 -39.43 -50.57
CA ALA A 10 48.49 -39.20 -52.00
C ALA A 10 47.14 -39.82 -52.46
N ALA A 11 46.31 -38.95 -53.05
CA ALA A 11 45.47 -39.13 -54.27
C ALA A 11 44.34 -40.19 -54.27
N SER A 12 43.18 -40.09 -54.93
CA SER A 12 42.44 -39.15 -55.82
C SER A 12 41.16 -39.94 -56.22
N ILE A 13 39.95 -39.43 -56.49
CA ILE A 13 39.44 -38.63 -57.63
C ILE A 13 37.94 -38.39 -57.37
N SER A 14 37.51 -37.13 -57.57
CA SER A 14 36.26 -36.56 -58.18
C SER A 14 34.98 -37.41 -58.27
N SER A 15 33.74 -36.89 -58.22
CA SER A 15 33.17 -35.55 -58.36
C SER A 15 31.68 -35.73 -58.02
N SER A 16 31.02 -34.87 -57.25
CA SER A 16 30.26 -33.73 -57.76
C SER A 16 29.40 -33.24 -56.59
N ILE A 17 29.57 -31.99 -56.17
CA ILE A 17 28.55 -31.09 -55.61
C ILE A 17 29.30 -29.77 -55.30
N SER A 18 29.00 -28.77 -56.12
CA SER A 18 28.85 -27.35 -55.75
C SER A 18 30.03 -26.70 -55.01
N ALA A 19 30.96 -26.02 -55.68
CA ALA A 19 30.76 -24.67 -56.22
C ALA A 19 29.85 -23.79 -55.35
N ILE A 20 30.36 -23.34 -54.19
CA ILE A 20 30.43 -21.97 -53.66
C ILE A 20 31.09 -22.11 -52.27
N SER A 21 32.41 -22.16 -52.25
CA SER A 21 33.20 -21.96 -51.03
C SER A 21 34.47 -21.24 -51.44
N ALA A 22 34.32 -19.97 -51.80
CA ALA A 22 35.44 -19.09 -52.05
C ALA A 22 35.12 -17.71 -51.46
N LYS A 23 35.97 -17.34 -50.49
CA LYS A 23 36.17 -16.00 -49.92
C LYS A 23 35.11 -15.49 -48.93
N LEU A 24 35.15 -16.03 -47.70
CA LEU A 24 34.96 -15.17 -46.53
C LEU A 24 36.36 -14.83 -45.99
N PRO A 25 36.71 -13.54 -45.84
CA PRO A 25 37.96 -13.16 -45.20
C PRO A 25 37.95 -13.63 -43.74
N THR A 26 39.08 -14.15 -43.28
CA THR A 26 39.33 -14.50 -41.88
C THR A 26 39.07 -13.26 -41.02
N VAL A 27 37.99 -13.25 -40.24
CA VAL A 27 37.63 -12.15 -39.35
C VAL A 27 38.71 -12.03 -38.27
N GLN A 28 39.59 -11.02 -38.39
CA GLN A 28 40.44 -10.54 -37.30
C GLN A 28 39.54 -9.76 -36.33
N THR A 29 39.26 -10.33 -35.18
CA THR A 29 38.47 -9.69 -34.12
C THR A 29 39.36 -8.85 -33.24
N ALA A 30 38.89 -7.65 -32.91
CA ALA A 30 39.68 -6.67 -32.20
C ALA A 30 38.76 -5.75 -31.39
N LEU A 31 39.28 -5.17 -30.30
CA LEU A 31 38.51 -4.55 -29.22
C LEU A 31 38.92 -3.08 -29.04
N CYS A 32 37.95 -2.20 -28.79
CA CYS A 32 38.20 -0.84 -28.32
C CYS A 32 37.85 -0.72 -26.84
N CYS A 33 38.71 -0.06 -26.08
CA CYS A 33 38.49 0.28 -24.68
C CYS A 33 38.44 1.80 -24.57
N SER A 34 37.27 2.35 -24.24
CA SER A 34 37.13 3.72 -23.76
C SER A 34 36.86 3.66 -22.26
N ASP A 35 37.74 4.29 -21.48
CA ASP A 35 37.67 4.52 -20.02
C ASP A 35 38.04 3.36 -19.07
N VAL A 36 39.18 2.72 -19.29
CA VAL A 36 39.86 1.95 -18.23
C VAL A 36 40.95 2.82 -17.57
N PRO A 37 40.96 2.97 -16.23
CA PRO A 37 42.02 3.70 -15.51
C PRO A 37 43.40 3.16 -15.84
N ALA A 38 44.37 4.06 -16.04
CA ALA A 38 45.76 3.70 -16.29
C ALA A 38 46.37 2.99 -15.06
N GLY A 39 46.39 1.65 -15.06
CA GLY A 39 47.03 0.88 -13.98
C GLY A 39 46.46 -0.52 -13.75
N GLU A 40 45.26 -0.83 -14.24
CA GLU A 40 44.68 -2.17 -14.13
C GLU A 40 44.88 -2.97 -15.43
N ASN A 41 45.42 -4.18 -15.30
CA ASN A 41 45.59 -5.10 -16.43
C ASN A 41 44.21 -5.51 -16.95
N VAL A 42 43.77 -4.94 -18.08
CA VAL A 42 42.54 -5.40 -18.75
C VAL A 42 42.81 -6.78 -19.33
N HIS A 43 42.21 -7.79 -18.72
CA HIS A 43 41.96 -9.03 -19.41
C HIS A 43 40.62 -8.91 -20.14
N LEU A 44 40.49 -9.42 -21.38
CA LEU A 44 39.31 -10.08 -22.00
C LEU A 44 39.18 -9.82 -23.53
N VAL A 45 38.54 -10.78 -24.21
CA VAL A 45 38.82 -11.26 -25.59
C VAL A 45 37.52 -11.53 -26.39
N ARG A 46 37.61 -11.50 -27.73
CA ARG A 46 36.67 -11.98 -28.77
C ARG A 46 35.39 -12.69 -28.30
N LEU A 47 34.22 -12.11 -28.62
CA LEU A 47 32.95 -12.85 -28.73
C LEU A 47 33.09 -13.88 -29.87
N ARG A 48 33.08 -15.16 -29.53
CA ARG A 48 33.07 -16.25 -30.51
C ARG A 48 31.62 -16.59 -30.78
N ARG A 49 31.10 -16.31 -31.98
CA ARG A 49 29.97 -17.09 -32.52
C ARG A 49 30.47 -18.52 -32.69
N LEU A 50 30.29 -19.34 -31.66
CA LEU A 50 30.41 -20.78 -31.81
C LEU A 50 29.09 -21.33 -32.38
N PRO A 51 29.12 -22.44 -33.12
CA PRO A 51 27.91 -23.15 -33.50
C PRO A 51 27.30 -23.74 -32.21
N GLY A 52 26.38 -22.98 -31.61
CA GLY A 52 25.80 -23.26 -30.29
C GLY A 52 25.69 -22.02 -29.40
N ASP A 53 25.45 -20.83 -29.98
CA ASP A 53 25.04 -19.62 -29.26
C ASP A 53 23.81 -19.95 -28.41
N ASP A 54 23.91 -19.84 -27.10
CA ASP A 54 22.77 -19.85 -26.19
C ASP A 54 22.13 -18.45 -26.22
N ALA A 55 21.08 -18.31 -27.03
CA ALA A 55 20.29 -17.09 -27.20
C ALA A 55 19.69 -16.50 -25.89
N ASP A 56 19.94 -17.13 -24.75
CA ASP A 56 19.51 -16.75 -23.41
C ASP A 56 20.39 -15.63 -22.78
N ARG A 57 21.54 -15.28 -23.40
CA ARG A 57 22.47 -14.24 -22.91
C ARG A 57 22.46 -12.93 -23.69
N ASP A 58 21.80 -12.93 -24.86
CA ASP A 58 21.56 -11.72 -25.62
C ASP A 58 20.39 -10.98 -24.98
N LEU A 59 20.56 -9.71 -24.63
CA LEU A 59 19.41 -8.85 -24.38
C LEU A 59 18.71 -8.61 -25.73
N LEU A 60 17.84 -9.55 -26.13
CA LEU A 60 17.05 -9.44 -27.35
C LEU A 60 16.18 -8.18 -27.29
N GLN A 61 16.22 -7.36 -28.33
CA GLN A 61 15.32 -6.22 -28.46
C GLN A 61 13.86 -6.68 -28.63
N PRO A 62 12.87 -5.90 -28.15
CA PRO A 62 11.61 -5.80 -28.83
C PRO A 62 11.82 -5.04 -30.14
N LYS A 63 11.60 -5.68 -31.29
CA LYS A 63 11.28 -4.95 -32.52
C LYS A 63 9.93 -4.27 -32.32
N ILE A 64 9.87 -2.93 -32.38
CA ILE A 64 8.61 -2.22 -32.63
C ILE A 64 8.62 -1.73 -34.08
N ASP A 65 7.66 -2.21 -34.86
CA ASP A 65 7.41 -1.85 -36.27
C ASP A 65 6.79 -0.44 -36.39
N ASP A 66 7.39 0.59 -35.78
CA ASP A 66 6.89 1.99 -35.86
C ASP A 66 7.87 2.98 -36.51
N GLY A 67 9.03 2.49 -36.97
CA GLY A 67 10.02 3.33 -37.65
C GLY A 67 10.92 4.15 -36.72
N SER A 68 10.84 3.98 -35.39
CA SER A 68 11.80 4.56 -34.45
C SER A 68 12.91 3.56 -34.09
N ASN A 69 14.06 3.71 -34.75
CA ASN A 69 15.29 2.95 -34.46
C ASN A 69 15.90 3.42 -33.12
N TRP A 70 15.70 2.69 -32.02
CA TRP A 70 16.55 2.87 -30.83
C TRP A 70 17.11 1.52 -30.39
N GLY A 71 18.43 1.44 -30.24
CA GLY A 71 19.08 0.36 -29.52
C GLY A 71 20.08 0.89 -28.51
N PHE A 72 20.80 -0.02 -27.86
CA PHE A 72 21.60 0.30 -26.71
C PHE A 72 22.81 1.17 -27.07
N ASP A 73 22.95 2.29 -26.38
CA ASP A 73 24.15 3.11 -26.28
C ASP A 73 24.96 2.78 -25.01
N HIS A 74 26.09 3.45 -24.83
CA HIS A 74 26.98 3.24 -23.67
C HIS A 74 26.24 3.38 -22.34
N ALA A 75 25.38 4.40 -22.21
CA ALA A 75 24.69 4.70 -20.96
C ALA A 75 23.56 3.70 -20.67
N THR A 76 22.76 3.36 -21.66
CA THR A 76 21.65 2.39 -21.57
C THR A 76 22.14 0.97 -21.34
N CYS A 77 23.25 0.56 -21.97
CA CYS A 77 23.83 -0.77 -21.74
C CYS A 77 24.52 -0.88 -20.38
N ASN A 78 25.26 0.15 -19.94
CA ASN A 78 25.81 0.22 -18.58
C ASN A 78 24.73 0.00 -17.51
N ARG A 79 23.53 0.55 -17.73
CA ARG A 79 22.37 0.36 -16.85
C ARG A 79 21.86 -1.07 -16.84
N ALA A 80 21.73 -1.70 -18.00
CA ALA A 80 21.21 -3.06 -18.10
C ALA A 80 22.16 -4.09 -17.46
N CYS A 81 23.46 -3.80 -17.44
CA CYS A 81 24.50 -4.72 -16.99
C CYS A 81 25.01 -4.46 -15.56
N GLN A 82 24.27 -3.76 -14.69
CA GLN A 82 24.73 -3.40 -13.33
C GLN A 82 25.11 -4.61 -12.44
N ALA A 83 24.66 -5.82 -12.77
CA ALA A 83 25.03 -7.05 -12.06
C ALA A 83 26.40 -7.64 -12.48
N TYR A 84 27.04 -7.06 -13.50
CA TYR A 84 28.28 -7.52 -14.09
C TYR A 84 29.39 -6.50 -13.84
N THR A 85 30.63 -6.94 -13.99
CA THR A 85 31.82 -6.09 -13.98
C THR A 85 32.00 -5.38 -15.34
N TYR A 86 31.60 -6.03 -16.44
CA TYR A 86 31.79 -5.52 -17.79
C TYR A 86 30.52 -5.62 -18.65
N PHE A 87 30.45 -4.77 -19.66
CA PHE A 87 29.50 -4.91 -20.76
C PHE A 87 30.12 -4.54 -22.10
N ALA A 88 29.53 -5.01 -23.19
CA ALA A 88 29.98 -4.71 -24.54
C ALA A 88 28.86 -4.16 -25.43
N LEU A 89 29.25 -3.27 -26.35
CA LEU A 89 28.41 -2.82 -27.46
C LEU A 89 28.96 -3.33 -28.79
N GLN A 90 28.08 -3.90 -29.62
CA GLN A 90 28.37 -4.31 -31.00
C GLN A 90 27.32 -3.73 -31.96
N HIS A 91 27.71 -3.54 -33.22
CA HIS A 91 26.81 -3.06 -34.28
C HIS A 91 26.13 -1.71 -33.97
N GLY A 92 26.70 -0.88 -33.11
CA GLY A 92 26.16 0.43 -32.78
C GLY A 92 24.99 0.43 -31.79
N VAL A 93 24.36 -0.73 -31.53
CA VAL A 93 23.05 -0.82 -30.84
C VAL A 93 22.80 -2.09 -30.01
N GLN A 94 23.70 -3.08 -30.03
CA GLN A 94 23.50 -4.37 -29.33
C GLN A 94 24.29 -4.41 -28.03
N CYS A 95 23.63 -4.75 -26.93
CA CYS A 95 24.20 -4.79 -25.58
C CYS A 95 24.44 -6.23 -25.10
N TYR A 96 25.61 -6.45 -24.50
CA TYR A 96 26.02 -7.73 -23.93
C TYR A 96 26.51 -7.53 -22.49
N CYS A 97 25.90 -8.21 -21.52
CA CYS A 97 26.29 -8.19 -20.11
C CYS A 97 26.97 -9.52 -19.75
N ASP A 98 28.29 -9.51 -19.54
CA ASP A 98 29.04 -10.73 -19.22
C ASP A 98 30.35 -10.41 -18.51
N ASP A 99 30.77 -11.31 -17.61
CA ASP A 99 32.07 -11.31 -16.92
C ASP A 99 33.00 -12.42 -17.43
N THR A 100 32.49 -13.31 -18.28
CA THR A 100 33.17 -14.51 -18.79
C THR A 100 33.46 -14.41 -20.29
N TYR A 101 34.64 -13.89 -20.68
CA TYR A 101 35.06 -13.86 -22.08
C TYR A 101 36.16 -14.89 -22.39
N GLY A 102 35.97 -15.64 -23.48
CA GLY A 102 36.52 -16.99 -23.66
C GLY A 102 37.97 -17.17 -24.11
N THR A 103 38.93 -16.25 -23.88
CA THR A 103 40.38 -16.55 -24.10
C THR A 103 41.33 -15.52 -23.42
N PRO A 104 42.61 -15.85 -23.13
CA PRO A 104 43.54 -14.93 -22.44
C PRO A 104 43.98 -13.72 -23.28
N ALA A 105 44.10 -12.57 -22.62
CA ALA A 105 44.35 -11.24 -23.20
C ALA A 105 45.67 -11.06 -23.98
N GLN A 106 46.64 -11.97 -23.82
CA GLN A 106 47.96 -11.87 -24.47
C GLN A 106 47.91 -11.97 -26.00
N GLN A 107 46.74 -12.21 -26.60
CA GLN A 107 46.57 -12.39 -28.05
C GLN A 107 45.88 -11.22 -28.77
N TYR A 108 45.35 -10.21 -28.07
CA TYR A 108 44.57 -9.14 -28.71
C TYR A 108 45.05 -7.74 -28.31
N PRO A 109 45.61 -6.94 -29.24
CA PRO A 109 46.02 -5.57 -28.96
C PRO A 109 44.81 -4.62 -28.90
N ARG A 110 44.88 -3.60 -28.04
CA ARG A 110 43.94 -2.46 -28.05
C ARG A 110 43.97 -1.82 -29.43
N LEU A 111 42.79 -1.64 -30.03
CA LEU A 111 42.68 -0.89 -31.28
C LEU A 111 42.46 0.61 -31.05
N PRO A 112 42.85 1.45 -32.03
CA PRO A 112 42.44 2.84 -32.08
C PRO A 112 40.91 2.98 -32.17
N ASP A 113 40.33 3.94 -31.44
CA ASP A 113 38.88 4.12 -31.30
C ASP A 113 38.14 4.30 -32.64
N VAL A 114 38.81 4.86 -33.66
CA VAL A 114 38.29 4.98 -35.04
C VAL A 114 37.85 3.64 -35.65
N ARG A 115 38.36 2.50 -35.15
CA ARG A 115 38.00 1.15 -35.60
C ARG A 115 36.69 0.62 -34.99
N CYS A 116 36.18 1.30 -33.96
CA CYS A 116 34.88 1.04 -33.32
C CYS A 116 33.83 2.10 -33.64
N HIS A 117 34.16 3.04 -34.52
CA HIS A 117 33.23 3.99 -35.09
C HIS A 117 32.51 3.38 -36.30
N MET A 118 31.18 3.29 -36.24
CA MET A 118 30.34 3.01 -37.38
C MET A 118 29.67 4.30 -37.83
N GLU A 119 29.84 4.66 -39.10
CA GLU A 119 29.29 5.90 -39.66
C GLU A 119 27.76 5.93 -39.51
N GLY A 120 27.22 7.01 -38.92
CA GLY A 120 25.80 7.14 -38.59
C GLY A 120 25.39 6.65 -37.20
N TYR A 121 26.32 6.15 -36.37
CA TYR A 121 26.07 5.67 -35.00
C TYR A 121 26.98 6.38 -33.97
N CYS A 122 26.79 6.06 -32.68
CA CYS A 122 27.61 6.64 -31.61
C CYS A 122 29.09 6.21 -31.73
N ALA A 123 30.01 7.13 -31.41
CA ALA A 123 31.44 6.97 -31.68
C ALA A 123 32.11 5.79 -30.96
N THR A 124 31.50 5.30 -29.89
CA THR A 124 32.02 4.22 -29.04
C THR A 124 31.07 3.01 -28.99
N CYS A 125 30.07 2.88 -29.86
CA CYS A 125 29.07 1.80 -29.79
C CYS A 125 29.48 0.49 -30.50
N GLY A 126 30.75 0.37 -30.89
CA GLY A 126 31.26 -0.80 -31.60
C GLY A 126 30.86 -0.81 -33.09
N SER A 127 31.58 -1.59 -33.89
CA SER A 127 31.31 -1.79 -35.33
C SER A 127 30.91 -3.24 -35.61
N GLY A 128 30.55 -3.56 -36.85
CA GLY A 128 30.13 -4.93 -37.21
C GLY A 128 31.19 -6.03 -37.04
N TYR A 129 32.44 -5.67 -36.76
CA TYR A 129 33.55 -6.63 -36.52
C TYR A 129 34.36 -6.34 -35.25
N SER A 130 33.97 -5.33 -34.46
CA SER A 130 34.70 -4.88 -33.28
C SER A 130 33.74 -4.46 -32.17
N ASN A 131 33.95 -4.98 -30.96
CA ASN A 131 33.17 -4.55 -29.80
C ASN A 131 33.86 -3.38 -29.11
N SER A 132 33.05 -2.49 -28.57
CA SER A 132 33.49 -1.59 -27.50
C SER A 132 33.13 -2.22 -26.17
N VAL A 133 34.13 -2.43 -25.32
CA VAL A 133 33.94 -3.03 -23.99
C VAL A 133 34.15 -1.94 -22.95
N PHE A 134 33.27 -1.93 -21.97
CA PHE A 134 33.21 -0.93 -20.92
C PHE A 134 33.18 -1.60 -19.56
N VAL A 135 33.75 -0.92 -18.57
CA VAL A 135 33.57 -1.27 -17.16
C VAL A 135 32.19 -0.76 -16.74
N VAL A 136 31.42 -1.61 -16.05
CA VAL A 136 30.16 -1.19 -15.47
C VAL A 136 30.45 -0.12 -14.43
N SER A 137 30.03 1.10 -14.73
CA SER A 137 30.14 2.23 -13.82
C SER A 137 28.93 2.24 -12.88
N PRO A 138 29.12 2.38 -11.56
CA PRO A 138 28.03 2.54 -10.61
C PRO A 138 27.16 3.72 -11.03
N LEU A 139 25.86 3.50 -11.11
CA LEU A 139 24.94 4.59 -11.40
C LEU A 139 25.01 5.62 -10.27
N PRO A 140 24.96 6.93 -10.58
CA PRO A 140 24.91 7.94 -9.54
C PRO A 140 23.71 7.65 -8.63
N PRO A 141 23.90 7.67 -7.30
CA PRO A 141 22.83 7.35 -6.36
C PRO A 141 21.65 8.26 -6.62
N GLN A 142 20.50 7.66 -6.94
CA GLN A 142 19.28 8.42 -7.10
C GLN A 142 18.89 8.99 -5.73
N PRO A 143 18.36 10.22 -5.67
CA PRO A 143 17.81 10.72 -4.43
C PRO A 143 16.71 9.75 -3.96
N PRO A 144 16.64 9.45 -2.65
CA PRO A 144 15.58 8.59 -2.13
C PRO A 144 14.22 9.21 -2.46
N PRO A 145 13.22 8.41 -2.88
CA PRO A 145 11.93 8.93 -3.24
C PRO A 145 11.21 9.50 -2.01
N ASN A 146 10.32 10.47 -2.24
CA ASN A 146 9.43 10.96 -1.20
C ASN A 146 8.36 9.93 -0.88
N VAL A 147 7.69 10.07 0.27
CA VAL A 147 6.56 9.22 0.64
C VAL A 147 5.36 10.08 1.05
N LEU A 148 4.24 9.92 0.33
CA LEU A 148 2.92 10.40 0.72
C LEU A 148 2.07 9.21 1.18
N PHE A 149 1.78 9.15 2.47
CA PHE A 149 1.00 8.08 3.08
C PHE A 149 -0.46 8.53 3.29
N ILE A 150 -1.36 8.08 2.42
CA ILE A 150 -2.79 8.39 2.47
C ILE A 150 -3.53 7.25 3.18
N MET A 151 -4.27 7.58 4.24
CA MET A 151 -5.12 6.63 4.94
C MET A 151 -6.50 7.24 5.20
N VAL A 152 -7.54 6.47 4.90
CA VAL A 152 -8.93 6.90 5.04
C VAL A 152 -9.62 6.07 6.12
N ASP A 153 -10.17 6.73 7.13
CA ASP A 153 -10.84 6.10 8.28
C ASP A 153 -12.19 5.49 7.87
N ASP A 154 -12.44 4.23 8.22
CA ASP A 154 -13.71 3.51 7.95
C ASP A 154 -14.06 3.34 6.45
N LEU A 155 -13.07 3.26 5.55
CA LEU A 155 -13.29 3.13 4.11
C LEU A 155 -13.34 1.67 3.65
N ALA A 156 -14.54 1.20 3.30
CA ALA A 156 -14.76 -0.05 2.60
C ALA A 156 -14.34 0.10 1.11
N PRO A 157 -14.00 -1.00 0.41
CA PRO A 157 -13.68 -1.01 -1.01
C PRO A 157 -14.93 -0.87 -1.90
N LEU A 158 -15.74 0.16 -1.63
CA LEU A 158 -16.90 0.59 -2.40
C LEU A 158 -16.51 1.72 -3.37
N LEU A 159 -15.39 1.54 -4.07
CA LEU A 159 -14.82 2.50 -5.02
C LEU A 159 -15.07 2.00 -6.46
N GLY A 160 -15.11 2.90 -7.44
CA GLY A 160 -15.37 2.52 -8.84
C GLY A 160 -14.44 1.40 -9.34
N THR A 161 -13.16 1.47 -8.99
CA THR A 161 -12.13 0.47 -9.33
C THR A 161 -12.33 -0.91 -8.66
N TYR A 162 -13.05 -1.00 -7.53
CA TYR A 162 -13.38 -2.26 -6.86
C TYR A 162 -14.74 -2.85 -7.27
N GLY A 163 -15.53 -2.10 -8.05
CA GLY A 163 -16.80 -2.56 -8.59
C GLY A 163 -17.91 -2.74 -7.55
N ARG A 164 -18.89 -3.60 -7.87
CA ARG A 164 -20.05 -3.87 -7.00
C ARG A 164 -19.69 -4.85 -5.89
N GLN A 165 -20.12 -4.58 -4.67
CA GLN A 165 -19.90 -5.42 -3.48
C GLN A 165 -21.21 -5.60 -2.70
N SER A 166 -21.60 -6.83 -2.35
CA SER A 166 -22.79 -7.14 -1.52
C SER A 166 -24.11 -6.45 -1.91
N GLY A 167 -24.31 -6.22 -3.21
CA GLY A 167 -25.50 -5.55 -3.75
C GLY A 167 -25.39 -4.03 -3.84
N PHE A 168 -24.32 -3.43 -3.32
CA PHE A 168 -24.01 -2.02 -3.43
C PHE A 168 -23.38 -1.68 -4.78
N ALA A 169 -23.76 -0.52 -5.34
CA ALA A 169 -23.02 0.10 -6.42
C ALA A 169 -21.78 0.81 -5.83
N PRO A 170 -20.68 0.94 -6.58
CA PRO A 170 -19.55 1.73 -6.08
C PRO A 170 -19.94 3.20 -5.93
N ALA A 171 -19.28 3.88 -4.99
CA ALA A 171 -19.29 5.34 -4.91
C ALA A 171 -18.60 5.95 -6.15
N ILE A 172 -18.93 7.20 -6.44
CA ILE A 172 -18.32 7.96 -7.54
C ILE A 172 -16.96 8.47 -7.07
N THR A 173 -15.87 7.86 -7.56
CA THR A 173 -14.50 8.13 -7.12
C THR A 173 -13.50 8.26 -8.28
N PRO A 174 -13.73 9.19 -9.23
CA PRO A 174 -12.92 9.27 -10.45
C PRO A 174 -11.43 9.51 -10.20
N ILE A 175 -11.04 10.20 -9.11
CA ILE A 175 -9.64 10.47 -8.81
C ILE A 175 -8.93 9.20 -8.32
N ILE A 176 -9.53 8.48 -7.38
CA ILE A 176 -9.00 7.23 -6.85
C ILE A 176 -9.03 6.14 -7.93
N ASP A 177 -10.05 6.12 -8.79
CA ASP A 177 -10.14 5.20 -9.91
C ASP A 177 -9.00 5.45 -10.91
N GLN A 178 -8.72 6.71 -11.24
CA GLN A 178 -7.58 7.09 -12.08
C GLN A 178 -6.25 6.74 -11.39
N PHE A 179 -6.15 6.94 -10.08
CA PHE A 179 -4.96 6.56 -9.32
C PHE A 179 -4.69 5.05 -9.35
N ALA A 180 -5.74 4.22 -9.34
CA ALA A 180 -5.61 2.78 -9.51
C ALA A 180 -5.11 2.37 -10.91
N VAL A 181 -5.30 3.21 -11.93
CA VAL A 181 -4.74 3.01 -13.28
C VAL A 181 -3.27 3.47 -13.35
N GLU A 182 -2.89 4.46 -12.53
CA GLU A 182 -1.54 5.02 -12.46
C GLU A 182 -0.62 4.27 -11.46
N GLY A 183 -1.15 3.31 -10.69
CA GLY A 183 -0.43 2.55 -9.68
C GLY A 183 -0.80 1.07 -9.63
N SER A 184 -0.30 0.36 -8.65
CA SER A 184 -0.61 -1.05 -8.41
C SER A 184 -1.76 -1.18 -7.42
N LEU A 185 -2.91 -1.68 -7.89
CA LEU A 185 -4.10 -1.96 -7.08
C LEU A 185 -4.05 -3.39 -6.53
N PHE A 186 -4.29 -3.55 -5.24
CA PHE A 186 -4.39 -4.85 -4.57
C PHE A 186 -5.85 -5.22 -4.36
N GLU A 187 -6.32 -6.29 -4.99
CA GLU A 187 -7.72 -6.70 -4.91
C GLU A 187 -8.09 -7.30 -3.55
N THR A 188 -7.12 -7.89 -2.86
CA THR A 188 -7.32 -8.64 -1.62
C THR A 188 -6.36 -8.17 -0.52
N ALA A 189 -6.59 -6.97 -0.01
CA ALA A 189 -5.84 -6.36 1.09
C ALA A 189 -6.66 -6.31 2.39
N TYR A 190 -6.05 -6.66 3.52
CA TYR A 190 -6.78 -6.84 4.78
C TYR A 190 -6.20 -6.10 5.98
N ALA A 191 -7.08 -5.49 6.77
CA ALA A 191 -6.79 -4.97 8.10
C ALA A 191 -6.68 -6.10 9.14
N GLN A 192 -5.81 -5.91 10.14
CA GLN A 192 -5.55 -6.93 11.17
C GLN A 192 -6.54 -6.84 12.33
N VAL A 193 -7.11 -5.65 12.53
CA VAL A 193 -8.10 -5.39 13.57
C VAL A 193 -9.18 -4.46 13.01
N PRO A 194 -10.46 -4.81 13.10
CA PRO A 194 -11.57 -3.99 12.60
C PRO A 194 -11.97 -2.92 13.62
N MET A 195 -10.99 -2.10 14.05
CA MET A 195 -11.10 -1.06 15.08
C MET A 195 -9.94 -0.07 14.97
N CYS A 196 -10.24 1.23 14.88
CA CYS A 196 -9.27 2.28 14.53
C CYS A 196 -7.94 2.21 15.30
N GLY A 197 -7.93 2.41 16.62
CA GLY A 197 -6.69 2.48 17.42
C GLY A 197 -5.80 1.26 17.28
N ALA A 198 -6.38 0.08 17.49
CA ALA A 198 -5.68 -1.18 17.33
C ALA A 198 -5.17 -1.42 15.89
N SER A 199 -5.98 -1.15 14.85
CA SER A 199 -5.57 -1.35 13.46
C SER A 199 -4.40 -0.45 13.08
N ARG A 200 -4.48 0.83 13.45
CA ARG A 200 -3.47 1.84 13.14
C ARG A 200 -2.16 1.57 13.86
N ALA A 201 -2.23 1.19 15.14
CA ALA A 201 -1.04 0.77 15.89
C ALA A 201 -0.40 -0.49 15.29
N SER A 202 -1.21 -1.47 14.88
CA SER A 202 -0.75 -2.68 14.19
C SER A 202 -0.05 -2.36 12.87
N LEU A 203 -0.64 -1.51 12.03
CA LEU A 203 -0.08 -1.06 10.76
C LEU A 203 1.26 -0.34 10.97
N MET A 204 1.28 0.69 11.82
CA MET A 204 2.45 1.56 11.98
C MET A 204 3.64 0.87 12.64
N THR A 205 3.42 -0.24 13.36
CA THR A 205 4.48 -1.07 13.97
C THR A 205 4.74 -2.38 13.23
N SER A 206 3.95 -2.71 12.21
CA SER A 206 3.95 -4.02 11.54
C SER A 206 3.83 -5.22 12.49
N LEU A 207 3.09 -5.07 13.59
CA LEU A 207 2.88 -6.13 14.58
C LEU A 207 1.43 -6.59 14.58
N TYR A 208 1.20 -7.90 14.59
CA TYR A 208 -0.12 -8.48 14.79
C TYR A 208 -0.65 -8.18 16.19
N SER A 209 -1.97 -8.06 16.27
CA SER A 209 -2.70 -8.01 17.53
C SER A 209 -2.63 -9.34 18.29
N THR A 210 -2.70 -9.25 19.61
CA THR A 210 -2.76 -10.41 20.51
C THR A 210 -3.88 -10.18 21.53
N PRO A 211 -4.19 -11.14 22.41
CA PRO A 211 -5.15 -10.90 23.48
C PRO A 211 -4.81 -9.68 24.35
N ILE A 212 -3.52 -9.31 24.47
CA ILE A 212 -3.03 -8.24 25.35
C ILE A 212 -2.46 -7.01 24.62
N ARG A 213 -2.30 -7.06 23.29
CA ARG A 213 -1.74 -5.99 22.45
C ARG A 213 -2.70 -5.67 21.31
N PHE A 214 -2.97 -4.38 21.08
CA PHE A 214 -3.83 -3.89 19.99
C PHE A 214 -5.21 -4.52 20.00
N ASN A 215 -5.95 -4.34 21.10
CA ASN A 215 -7.24 -4.99 21.31
C ASN A 215 -8.40 -4.00 21.58
N GLN A 216 -8.13 -2.69 21.63
CA GLN A 216 -9.14 -1.67 21.91
C GLN A 216 -9.06 -0.46 20.96
N TRP A 217 -10.08 0.40 21.04
CA TRP A 217 -10.16 1.65 20.30
C TRP A 217 -9.11 2.66 20.80
N ASP A 218 -8.74 2.58 22.09
CA ASP A 218 -7.71 3.38 22.75
C ASP A 218 -6.38 2.62 22.87
N SER A 219 -6.09 1.69 21.95
CA SER A 219 -4.77 1.05 21.88
C SER A 219 -3.71 2.05 21.40
N TRP A 220 -2.57 2.06 22.07
CA TRP A 220 -1.42 2.89 21.73
C TRP A 220 -0.23 1.99 21.42
N ALA A 221 0.43 2.21 20.29
CA ALA A 221 1.66 1.53 19.92
C ALA A 221 2.73 1.67 20.99
N GLN A 222 2.92 2.86 21.56
CA GLN A 222 3.97 3.09 22.55
C GLN A 222 3.77 2.33 23.88
N PHE A 223 2.52 2.00 24.22
CA PHE A 223 2.19 1.31 25.47
C PHE A 223 1.99 -0.20 25.26
N ASP A 224 1.33 -0.58 24.17
CA ASP A 224 1.07 -1.98 23.85
C ASP A 224 2.28 -2.66 23.19
N ALA A 225 3.23 -1.88 22.66
CA ALA A 225 4.49 -2.34 22.05
C ALA A 225 5.70 -1.44 22.40
N PRO A 226 6.07 -1.32 23.70
CA PRO A 226 7.09 -0.38 24.14
C PRO A 226 8.46 -0.67 23.53
N GLY A 227 9.13 0.37 23.02
CA GLY A 227 10.47 0.27 22.43
C GLY A 227 10.50 -0.24 20.98
N VAL A 228 9.37 -0.65 20.42
CA VAL A 228 9.26 -1.04 19.00
C VAL A 228 9.25 0.22 18.14
N PRO A 229 10.21 0.40 17.21
CA PRO A 229 10.22 1.57 16.34
C PRO A 229 9.14 1.44 15.26
N ASP A 230 8.20 2.37 15.27
CA ASP A 230 7.21 2.49 14.21
C ASP A 230 7.82 3.05 12.90
N LEU A 231 7.08 2.94 11.80
CA LEU A 231 7.54 3.33 10.46
C LEU A 231 8.14 4.74 10.42
N PRO A 232 7.46 5.79 10.92
CA PRO A 232 8.01 7.14 10.93
C PRO A 232 9.27 7.25 11.77
N LYS A 233 9.44 6.47 12.86
CA LYS A 233 10.69 6.47 13.63
C LYS A 233 11.87 5.98 12.78
N VAL A 234 11.66 4.90 12.03
CA VAL A 234 12.69 4.35 11.13
C VAL A 234 13.01 5.33 10.02
N LEU A 235 12.01 5.88 9.32
CA LEU A 235 12.21 6.86 8.27
C LEU A 235 12.95 8.11 8.77
N ARG A 236 12.56 8.62 9.94
CA ARG A 236 13.25 9.75 10.60
C ARG A 236 14.72 9.45 10.86
N SER A 237 15.05 8.23 11.29
CA SER A 237 16.45 7.81 11.49
C SER A 237 17.27 7.76 10.19
N LYS A 238 16.59 7.74 9.03
CA LYS A 238 17.18 7.76 7.68
C LYS A 238 17.16 9.14 7.02
N GLY A 239 16.86 10.19 7.79
CA GLY A 239 16.91 11.57 7.32
C GLY A 239 15.62 12.08 6.67
N TYR A 240 14.52 11.31 6.72
CA TYR A 240 13.24 11.80 6.22
C TYR A 240 12.65 12.87 7.15
N ARG A 241 12.14 13.95 6.57
CA ARG A 241 11.23 14.86 7.28
C ARG A 241 9.88 14.17 7.46
N THR A 242 9.61 13.72 8.68
CA THR A 242 8.36 13.05 9.04
C THR A 242 7.31 14.04 9.55
N ILE A 243 6.14 14.10 8.90
CA ILE A 243 5.00 14.94 9.29
C ILE A 243 3.74 14.08 9.33
N SER A 244 3.04 14.07 10.48
CA SER A 244 1.74 13.43 10.62
C SER A 244 0.63 14.45 10.49
N ASN A 245 -0.16 14.40 9.42
CA ASN A 245 -1.39 15.18 9.29
C ASN A 245 -2.63 14.28 9.36
N GLY A 246 -3.59 14.69 10.19
CA GLY A 246 -4.88 14.03 10.31
C GLY A 246 -4.86 12.80 11.20
N LYS A 247 -5.85 11.93 11.01
CA LYS A 247 -5.98 10.70 11.81
C LYS A 247 -5.05 9.65 11.23
N ILE A 248 -3.84 9.52 11.80
CA ILE A 248 -2.90 8.42 11.50
C ILE A 248 -2.90 7.42 12.64
N TYR A 249 -2.34 7.81 13.78
CA TYR A 249 -2.71 7.18 15.04
C TYR A 249 -4.11 7.62 15.45
N HIS A 250 -4.83 6.76 16.19
CA HIS A 250 -6.13 7.14 16.76
C HIS A 250 -5.97 8.23 17.82
N GLU A 251 -4.95 8.08 18.65
CA GLU A 251 -4.54 9.06 19.64
C GLU A 251 -3.28 9.78 19.15
N HIS A 252 -3.39 11.07 18.87
CA HIS A 252 -2.32 11.86 18.24
C HIS A 252 -1.00 11.92 19.03
N ALA A 253 -1.07 11.70 20.34
CA ALA A 253 0.11 11.67 21.21
C ALA A 253 0.85 10.33 21.17
N ASP A 254 0.25 9.28 20.59
CA ASP A 254 0.89 7.98 20.43
C ASP A 254 2.07 8.06 19.46
N ASN A 255 3.25 7.66 19.92
CA ASN A 255 4.50 7.75 19.18
C ASN A 255 4.75 9.13 18.53
N ALA A 256 4.24 10.22 19.10
CA ALA A 256 4.41 11.57 18.55
C ALA A 256 5.90 11.94 18.34
N GLY A 257 6.80 11.40 19.17
CA GLY A 257 8.24 11.56 19.04
C GLY A 257 8.87 10.89 17.80
N SER A 258 8.11 10.12 17.03
CA SER A 258 8.52 9.58 15.73
C SER A 258 8.38 10.60 14.61
N PHE A 259 7.56 11.62 14.82
CA PHE A 259 7.35 12.71 13.89
C PHE A 259 8.15 13.95 14.30
N HIS A 260 8.52 14.75 13.32
CA HIS A 260 9.03 16.10 13.56
C HIS A 260 7.86 17.08 13.79
N GLU A 261 6.69 16.76 13.23
CA GLU A 261 5.47 17.54 13.38
C GLU A 261 4.24 16.62 13.38
N VAL A 262 3.30 16.86 14.29
CA VAL A 262 2.00 16.17 14.34
C VAL A 262 0.90 17.22 14.35
N CYS A 263 0.03 17.18 13.35
CA CYS A 263 -1.11 18.05 13.18
C CYS A 263 -2.42 17.27 13.19
N ILE A 264 -3.34 17.71 14.04
CA ILE A 264 -4.67 17.12 14.18
C ILE A 264 -5.74 18.22 14.21
N PHE A 265 -6.97 17.83 13.88
CA PHE A 265 -8.13 18.67 14.18
C PHE A 265 -8.47 18.68 15.64
N CYS A 266 -8.68 19.88 16.17
CA CYS A 266 -9.45 20.06 17.38
C CYS A 266 -10.70 20.91 17.10
N GLN A 267 -11.85 20.37 17.51
CA GLN A 267 -13.12 21.08 17.59
C GLN A 267 -13.07 22.08 18.75
N GLN A 268 -12.95 23.38 18.46
CA GLN A 268 -13.33 24.40 19.45
C GLN A 268 -14.82 24.73 19.26
N CYS A 269 -15.63 24.34 20.25
CA CYS A 269 -17.00 24.80 20.35
C CYS A 269 -17.00 26.32 20.58
N VAL A 270 -17.75 27.07 19.78
CA VAL A 270 -17.89 28.53 19.96
C VAL A 270 -18.43 28.81 21.38
N GLY A 271 -17.61 29.46 22.22
CA GLY A 271 -17.99 29.92 23.56
C GLY A 271 -17.41 29.17 24.78
N SER A 272 -16.58 28.12 24.61
CA SER A 272 -15.91 27.46 25.74
C SER A 272 -14.46 27.92 25.90
N SER A 273 -14.08 28.39 27.10
CA SER A 273 -12.71 28.78 27.48
C SER A 273 -11.80 27.59 27.86
N ASP A 274 -12.29 26.35 27.71
CA ASP A 274 -11.60 25.16 28.22
C ASP A 274 -10.46 24.71 27.32
N SER A 275 -9.39 24.27 27.98
CA SER A 275 -8.09 23.93 27.41
C SER A 275 -8.12 22.77 26.41
N ILE A 276 -7.21 22.85 25.45
CA ILE A 276 -6.88 21.94 24.32
C ILE A 276 -6.76 20.44 24.68
N SER A 277 -6.67 20.08 25.97
CA SER A 277 -6.37 18.72 26.45
C SER A 277 -7.52 17.72 26.39
N SER A 278 -8.75 18.16 26.09
CA SER A 278 -9.87 17.26 25.88
C SER A 278 -10.69 17.75 24.70
N CYS A 279 -10.42 17.21 23.51
CA CYS A 279 -11.14 17.60 22.30
C CYS A 279 -12.09 16.48 21.86
N PRO A 280 -13.23 16.28 22.54
CA PRO A 280 -14.17 15.29 22.08
C PRO A 280 -15.13 15.87 21.04
N TYR A 281 -15.52 15.03 20.09
CA TYR A 281 -16.80 15.04 19.33
C TYR A 281 -18.04 15.02 20.27
N ARG A 282 -18.01 15.69 21.44
CA ARG A 282 -19.01 15.56 22.52
C ARG A 282 -19.76 16.88 22.80
N GLY A 283 -19.91 17.73 21.78
CA GLY A 283 -20.83 18.85 21.83
C GLY A 283 -22.26 18.41 21.48
N ASN A 284 -23.24 18.91 22.21
CA ASN A 284 -24.67 18.79 21.90
C ASN A 284 -25.02 19.79 20.78
N THR A 285 -24.80 19.43 19.51
CA THR A 285 -24.86 20.34 18.36
C THR A 285 -25.87 19.88 17.32
N LYS A 286 -26.86 20.73 16.97
CA LYS A 286 -27.85 20.41 15.91
C LYS A 286 -27.29 20.46 14.48
N SER A 287 -26.07 20.97 14.32
CA SER A 287 -25.34 21.08 13.06
C SER A 287 -23.84 21.10 13.34
N TRP A 288 -23.05 20.44 12.49
CA TRP A 288 -21.59 20.38 12.56
C TRP A 288 -20.93 21.63 11.98
N THR A 289 -21.59 22.35 11.07
CA THR A 289 -21.08 23.60 10.47
C THR A 289 -21.44 24.85 11.26
N GLN A 290 -22.57 24.89 11.98
CA GLN A 290 -23.04 26.13 12.65
C GLN A 290 -22.40 26.44 14.01
N LYS A 291 -21.73 25.47 14.66
CA LYS A 291 -21.20 25.62 16.04
C LYS A 291 -19.72 25.29 16.20
N CYS A 292 -19.05 24.83 15.14
CA CYS A 292 -17.68 24.33 15.21
C CYS A 292 -16.77 25.24 14.41
N ASN A 293 -15.82 25.89 15.09
CA ASN A 293 -14.63 26.41 14.41
C ASN A 293 -13.61 25.28 14.42
N TRP A 294 -13.38 24.67 13.25
CA TRP A 294 -12.35 23.66 13.10
C TRP A 294 -10.99 24.35 13.11
N LYS A 295 -10.18 24.06 14.12
CA LYS A 295 -8.80 24.55 14.19
C LYS A 295 -7.83 23.39 14.09
N LEU A 296 -6.80 23.60 13.30
CA LEU A 296 -5.63 22.74 13.30
C LEU A 296 -4.81 23.00 14.56
N SER A 297 -4.42 21.94 15.24
CA SER A 297 -3.45 21.98 16.32
C SER A 297 -2.24 21.17 15.89
N CYS A 298 -1.10 21.84 15.76
CA CYS A 298 0.16 21.26 15.35
C CYS A 298 1.17 21.31 16.50
N SER A 299 1.85 20.19 16.75
CA SER A 299 3.03 20.12 17.61
C SER A 299 4.27 19.99 16.73
N GLY A 300 5.36 20.69 17.06
CA GLY A 300 6.55 20.78 16.21
C GLY A 300 6.81 22.22 15.75
N ARG A 301 8.04 22.51 15.28
CA ARG A 301 8.63 23.85 15.10
C ARG A 301 7.70 24.85 14.38
N HIS A 302 7.49 26.03 15.00
CA HIS A 302 6.68 27.15 14.47
C HIS A 302 7.47 28.00 13.47
N ASP A 303 7.68 27.53 12.24
CA ASP A 303 8.35 28.34 11.21
C ASP A 303 7.38 28.70 10.06
N ARG A 304 7.02 30.00 10.05
CA ARG A 304 6.57 30.86 8.94
C ARG A 304 5.75 30.24 7.80
N PHE A 305 4.55 29.74 8.07
CA PHE A 305 3.35 29.94 7.23
C PHE A 305 2.14 29.41 8.01
N ASP A 306 1.66 30.19 8.98
CA ASP A 306 0.42 29.87 9.68
C ASP A 306 -0.48 31.11 9.71
N PRO A 307 -1.52 31.17 8.88
CA PRO A 307 -2.53 32.23 8.96
C PRO A 307 -3.40 32.15 10.24
N LEU A 308 -3.23 31.13 11.09
CA LEU A 308 -4.15 30.78 12.19
C LEU A 308 -3.48 30.46 13.55
N ALA A 309 -2.16 30.60 13.72
CA ALA A 309 -1.49 30.36 15.01
C ALA A 309 -1.50 31.56 15.97
N GLU A 310 -2.56 31.67 16.78
CA GLU A 310 -2.47 32.27 18.11
C GLU A 310 -3.15 31.36 19.16
N ASN A 311 -2.40 30.40 19.73
CA ASN A 311 -2.26 30.22 21.20
C ASN A 311 -1.62 28.88 21.60
N ARG A 312 -0.64 29.01 22.51
CA ARG A 312 -0.30 28.16 23.66
C ARG A 312 0.45 26.84 23.45
N SER A 313 1.75 26.95 23.73
CA SER A 313 2.52 26.12 24.65
C SER A 313 1.72 25.22 25.59
N THR A 314 1.93 23.89 25.47
CA THR A 314 2.23 22.90 26.53
C THR A 314 1.80 21.50 26.07
N VAL A 315 2.76 20.70 25.56
CA VAL A 315 2.56 19.24 25.43
C VAL A 315 3.43 18.56 26.48
N SER A 316 2.88 18.45 27.69
CA SER A 316 3.31 17.47 28.69
C SER A 316 2.37 16.27 28.55
N LEU A 317 2.63 15.37 27.60
CA LEU A 317 1.80 14.19 27.36
C LEU A 317 2.67 12.93 27.25
N LEU A 318 3.01 12.33 28.39
CA LEU A 318 3.56 10.97 28.49
C LEU A 318 2.66 10.02 29.31
N THR A 319 1.44 10.45 29.64
CA THR A 319 0.49 9.67 30.45
C THR A 319 -0.71 9.28 29.61
N ARG A 320 -1.06 7.98 29.63
CA ARG A 320 -2.32 7.48 29.06
C ARG A 320 -3.48 8.28 29.66
N PRO A 321 -4.38 8.87 28.84
CA PRO A 321 -5.54 9.58 29.38
C PRO A 321 -6.37 8.62 30.24
N SER A 322 -6.64 9.04 31.47
CA SER A 322 -7.41 8.25 32.44
C SER A 322 -8.89 8.57 32.26
N GLY A 323 -9.60 7.74 31.49
CA GLY A 323 -11.05 7.75 31.50
C GLY A 323 -11.68 7.14 30.25
N PRO A 324 -12.80 6.43 30.40
CA PRO A 324 -13.60 6.03 29.24
C PRO A 324 -14.01 7.30 28.51
N GLY A 325 -13.87 7.28 27.18
CA GLY A 325 -14.43 8.32 26.35
C GLY A 325 -15.90 8.51 26.72
N GLY A 326 -16.21 9.66 27.33
CA GLY A 326 -17.56 10.05 27.69
C GLY A 326 -18.49 9.83 26.51
N ARG A 327 -19.71 9.36 26.80
CA ARG A 327 -20.76 9.16 25.79
C ARG A 327 -20.84 10.42 24.92
N VAL A 328 -20.95 10.25 23.60
CA VAL A 328 -21.60 11.28 22.77
C VAL A 328 -23.03 11.32 23.30
N GLY A 329 -23.26 12.21 24.25
CA GLY A 329 -24.57 12.47 24.83
C GLY A 329 -25.05 13.76 24.21
N GLY A 330 -25.78 13.68 23.10
CA GLY A 330 -26.30 14.89 22.47
C GLY A 330 -27.20 14.60 21.27
N THR A 331 -28.03 15.59 20.93
CA THR A 331 -28.90 15.71 19.75
C THR A 331 -28.11 15.86 18.43
N SER A 332 -26.87 15.38 18.39
CA SER A 332 -25.98 15.61 17.24
C SER A 332 -26.28 14.60 16.14
N PRO A 333 -26.44 15.05 14.88
CA PRO A 333 -26.88 14.18 13.81
C PRO A 333 -25.74 13.26 13.33
N ALA A 334 -26.09 12.04 12.96
CA ALA A 334 -25.21 11.04 12.37
C ALA A 334 -24.77 11.40 10.95
N TYR A 335 -25.43 12.36 10.30
CA TYR A 335 -25.11 12.86 8.97
C TYR A 335 -25.44 14.35 8.80
N GLU A 336 -24.75 15.03 7.87
CA GLU A 336 -25.03 16.43 7.50
C GLU A 336 -24.64 16.72 6.05
N ALA A 337 -25.51 17.46 5.35
CA ALA A 337 -25.33 17.92 3.97
C ALA A 337 -25.41 19.46 3.90
N ALA A 338 -24.45 20.15 4.53
CA ALA A 338 -24.44 21.61 4.53
C ALA A 338 -23.97 22.16 3.17
N ASP A 339 -24.63 23.19 2.66
CA ASP A 339 -24.25 23.87 1.41
C ASP A 339 -23.10 24.84 1.68
N VAL A 340 -21.88 24.29 1.67
CA VAL A 340 -20.64 24.97 2.05
C VAL A 340 -19.48 24.50 1.15
N ASP A 341 -18.36 25.22 1.17
CA ASP A 341 -17.16 24.82 0.42
C ASP A 341 -16.43 23.63 1.07
N ASP A 342 -15.58 22.96 0.28
CA ASP A 342 -14.75 21.82 0.70
C ASP A 342 -13.97 22.09 1.98
N TRP A 343 -13.47 23.31 2.15
CA TRP A 343 -12.60 23.76 3.23
C TRP A 343 -13.33 23.96 4.56
N THR A 344 -14.65 23.75 4.60
CA THR A 344 -15.46 23.98 5.80
C THR A 344 -15.41 22.80 6.77
N TYR A 345 -15.30 21.57 6.25
CA TYR A 345 -15.22 20.37 7.09
C TYR A 345 -13.77 20.03 7.41
N PRO A 346 -13.51 19.26 8.49
CA PRO A 346 -12.15 18.92 8.95
C PRO A 346 -11.24 18.43 7.82
N ASP A 347 -11.68 17.47 7.02
CA ASP A 347 -10.84 16.88 5.98
C ASP A 347 -10.39 17.89 4.91
N GLY A 348 -11.22 18.88 4.58
CA GLY A 348 -10.85 19.97 3.67
C GLY A 348 -9.76 20.85 4.26
N VAL A 349 -9.93 21.30 5.50
CA VAL A 349 -8.90 22.06 6.23
C VAL A 349 -7.59 21.25 6.32
N MET A 350 -7.68 19.91 6.39
CA MET A 350 -6.49 19.03 6.47
C MET A 350 -5.74 19.02 5.17
N THR A 351 -6.51 18.98 4.09
CA THR A 351 -5.99 18.95 2.73
C THR A 351 -5.19 20.22 2.47
N GLU A 352 -5.67 21.39 2.88
CA GLU A 352 -4.91 22.65 2.78
C GLU A 352 -3.59 22.59 3.56
N LYS A 353 -3.60 22.00 4.77
CA LYS A 353 -2.38 21.80 5.56
C LYS A 353 -1.39 20.86 4.89
N VAL A 354 -1.85 19.72 4.40
CA VAL A 354 -1.00 18.75 3.68
C VAL A 354 -0.39 19.39 2.43
N ILE A 355 -1.17 20.17 1.67
CA ILE A 355 -0.67 20.94 0.53
C ILE A 355 0.45 21.91 0.96
N GLY A 356 0.22 22.66 2.05
CA GLY A 356 1.24 23.53 2.61
C GLY A 356 2.50 22.78 3.06
N ASP A 357 2.37 21.57 3.58
CA ASP A 357 3.50 20.74 4.02
C ASP A 357 4.29 20.17 2.84
N ILE A 358 3.61 19.78 1.76
CA ILE A 358 4.26 19.35 0.51
C ILE A 358 5.10 20.50 -0.05
N ARG A 359 4.55 21.72 -0.09
CA ARG A 359 5.28 22.94 -0.51
C ARG A 359 6.53 23.17 0.34
N ARG A 360 6.37 23.18 1.66
CA ARG A 360 7.50 23.41 2.59
C ARG A 360 8.56 22.32 2.48
N ALA A 361 8.15 21.05 2.41
CA ALA A 361 9.10 19.95 2.27
C ALA A 361 9.85 19.99 0.93
N HIS A 362 9.19 20.44 -0.15
CA HIS A 362 9.86 20.68 -1.42
C HIS A 362 10.92 21.79 -1.32
N GLU A 363 10.57 22.92 -0.69
CA GLU A 363 11.46 24.07 -0.51
C GLU A 363 12.67 23.75 0.39
N ASP A 364 12.45 23.01 1.48
CA ASP A 364 13.51 22.59 2.42
C ASP A 364 14.51 21.63 1.75
N GLY A 365 14.06 20.87 0.75
CA GLY A 365 14.83 19.85 0.07
C GLY A 365 15.03 18.57 0.91
N GLY A 366 15.46 17.50 0.24
CA GLY A 366 15.60 16.17 0.85
C GLY A 366 14.29 15.38 0.89
N PRO A 367 14.34 14.11 1.35
CA PRO A 367 13.18 13.24 1.33
C PRO A 367 12.19 13.55 2.46
N PHE A 368 10.90 13.44 2.17
CA PHE A 368 9.85 13.58 3.17
C PHE A 368 8.99 12.33 3.31
N PHE A 369 8.42 12.17 4.51
CA PHE A 369 7.31 11.26 4.80
C PHE A 369 6.17 12.13 5.35
N ILE A 370 5.20 12.43 4.49
CA ILE A 370 4.02 13.21 4.85
C ILE A 370 2.82 12.27 4.83
N THR A 371 2.01 12.31 5.87
CA THR A 371 0.76 11.56 5.90
C THR A 371 -0.42 12.45 5.55
N ALA A 372 -1.49 11.85 5.02
CA ALA A 372 -2.81 12.45 4.89
C ALA A 372 -3.85 11.48 5.46
N GLY A 373 -4.21 11.67 6.74
CA GLY A 373 -5.17 10.84 7.46
C GLY A 373 -6.56 11.45 7.44
N PHE A 374 -7.41 10.99 6.51
CA PHE A 374 -8.79 11.48 6.36
C PHE A 374 -9.72 10.83 7.37
N ASN A 375 -10.61 11.64 7.96
CA ASN A 375 -11.61 11.21 8.93
C ASN A 375 -12.86 10.63 8.26
N ARG A 376 -13.33 11.20 7.16
CA ARG A 376 -14.44 10.63 6.41
C ARG A 376 -13.96 9.37 5.65
N PRO A 377 -14.82 8.37 5.42
CA PRO A 377 -16.24 8.33 5.73
C PRO A 377 -16.61 7.81 7.13
N HIS A 378 -15.73 7.86 8.14
CA HIS A 378 -16.15 7.58 9.54
C HIS A 378 -17.36 8.45 9.92
N LEU A 379 -18.14 8.03 10.92
CA LEU A 379 -19.23 8.84 11.46
C LEU A 379 -18.72 10.14 12.13
N PRO A 380 -19.54 11.20 12.22
CA PRO A 380 -20.78 11.40 11.47
C PRO A 380 -20.49 11.56 9.96
N PHE A 381 -21.41 11.15 9.10
CA PHE A 381 -21.33 11.35 7.66
C PHE A 381 -21.65 12.81 7.32
N ALA A 382 -20.71 13.70 7.60
CA ALA A 382 -20.85 15.14 7.42
C ALA A 382 -19.84 15.62 6.37
N CYS A 383 -20.36 16.10 5.23
CA CYS A 383 -19.58 16.65 4.13
C CYS A 383 -20.42 17.64 3.30
N PRO A 384 -19.79 18.44 2.41
CA PRO A 384 -20.50 19.44 1.62
C PRO A 384 -21.64 18.86 0.78
N LYS A 385 -22.75 19.60 0.71
CA LYS A 385 -23.97 19.21 0.01
C LYS A 385 -23.74 18.80 -1.44
N ARG A 386 -22.80 19.44 -2.14
CA ARG A 386 -22.48 19.13 -3.54
C ARG A 386 -22.12 17.66 -3.78
N TYR A 387 -21.53 16.97 -2.79
CA TYR A 387 -21.21 15.54 -2.89
C TYR A 387 -22.42 14.64 -2.64
N TRP A 388 -23.35 15.10 -1.81
CA TRP A 388 -24.66 14.45 -1.67
C TRP A 388 -25.43 14.52 -2.98
N ASP A 389 -25.40 15.67 -3.65
CA ASP A 389 -26.12 15.92 -4.91
C ASP A 389 -25.57 15.10 -6.09
N MET A 390 -24.41 14.46 -5.95
CA MET A 390 -23.90 13.49 -6.94
C MET A 390 -24.75 12.21 -7.00
N TYR A 391 -25.56 11.94 -5.98
CA TYR A 391 -26.34 10.73 -5.84
C TYR A 391 -27.83 11.01 -5.82
N GLN A 392 -28.57 10.30 -6.65
CA GLN A 392 -30.03 10.26 -6.55
C GLN A 392 -30.41 9.29 -5.44
N ARG A 393 -30.92 9.83 -4.32
CA ARG A 393 -31.31 9.02 -3.15
C ARG A 393 -32.25 7.86 -3.48
N SER A 394 -33.14 8.04 -4.45
CA SER A 394 -34.09 7.01 -4.92
C SER A 394 -33.43 5.83 -5.62
N GLU A 395 -32.22 6.00 -6.16
CA GLU A 395 -31.47 4.96 -6.88
C GLU A 395 -30.53 4.17 -5.94
N LEU A 396 -30.29 4.67 -4.73
CA LEU A 396 -29.47 4.01 -3.73
C LEU A 396 -30.15 2.73 -3.23
N ARG A 397 -29.39 1.65 -3.23
CA ARG A 397 -29.84 0.33 -2.79
C ARG A 397 -29.34 0.05 -1.38
N LEU A 398 -30.17 -0.63 -0.61
CA LEU A 398 -29.77 -1.21 0.66
C LEU A 398 -29.07 -2.56 0.43
N ALA A 399 -28.41 -3.06 1.47
CA ALA A 399 -27.77 -4.36 1.43
C ALA A 399 -28.75 -5.44 0.97
N SER A 400 -28.25 -6.41 0.20
CA SER A 400 -29.04 -7.56 -0.23
C SER A 400 -29.23 -8.61 0.86
N ASN A 401 -28.46 -8.51 1.95
CA ASN A 401 -28.49 -9.42 3.09
C ASN A 401 -28.55 -8.70 4.46
N PRO A 402 -29.58 -7.87 4.74
CA PRO A 402 -29.72 -7.14 5.99
C PRO A 402 -30.23 -8.05 7.13
N TRP A 403 -29.57 -9.17 7.36
CA TRP A 403 -29.90 -10.13 8.42
C TRP A 403 -28.65 -10.83 8.91
N LEU A 404 -28.66 -11.31 10.15
CA LEU A 404 -27.58 -12.14 10.68
C LEU A 404 -27.38 -13.37 9.77
N PRO A 405 -26.15 -13.72 9.34
CA PRO A 405 -25.90 -14.90 8.52
C PRO A 405 -26.41 -16.19 9.20
N GLU A 406 -26.90 -17.14 8.38
CA GLU A 406 -27.45 -18.41 8.87
C GLU A 406 -26.36 -19.16 9.66
N GLY A 407 -26.66 -19.55 10.91
CA GLY A 407 -25.72 -20.27 11.76
C GLY A 407 -24.58 -19.43 12.35
N ALA A 408 -24.52 -18.12 12.09
CA ALA A 408 -23.56 -17.24 12.74
C ALA A 408 -23.96 -16.95 14.20
N PRO A 409 -23.02 -16.84 15.14
CA PRO A 409 -23.33 -16.45 16.50
C PRO A 409 -23.67 -14.94 16.54
N ILE A 410 -24.68 -14.54 17.32
CA ILE A 410 -25.11 -13.12 17.46
C ILE A 410 -23.94 -12.19 17.83
N ARG A 411 -22.95 -12.69 18.56
CA ARG A 411 -21.76 -11.92 18.94
C ARG A 411 -20.85 -11.52 17.77
N SER A 412 -21.09 -12.05 16.56
CA SER A 412 -20.33 -11.72 15.35
C SER A 412 -20.70 -10.35 14.77
N ILE A 413 -21.78 -9.72 15.24
CA ILE A 413 -22.28 -8.43 14.76
C ILE A 413 -22.33 -7.39 15.89
N HIS A 414 -22.28 -6.10 15.53
CA HIS A 414 -22.21 -5.02 16.51
C HIS A 414 -22.59 -3.66 15.89
N TYR A 415 -23.42 -2.87 16.60
CA TYR A 415 -23.98 -1.61 16.09
C TYR A 415 -23.86 -0.42 17.06
N LYS A 416 -23.16 -0.60 18.19
CA LYS A 416 -23.17 0.32 19.35
C LYS A 416 -22.69 1.75 19.03
N GLU A 417 -21.90 1.94 17.99
CA GLU A 417 -21.37 3.26 17.66
C GLU A 417 -22.43 4.21 17.12
N LEU A 418 -23.34 3.74 16.25
CA LEU A 418 -24.47 4.54 15.75
C LEU A 418 -25.36 5.05 16.88
N THR A 419 -25.50 4.27 17.96
CA THR A 419 -26.37 4.59 19.10
C THR A 419 -25.88 5.80 19.90
N ALA A 420 -24.72 6.34 19.56
CA ALA A 420 -24.15 7.54 20.16
C ALA A 420 -24.72 8.84 19.55
N TYR A 421 -25.44 8.75 18.43
CA TYR A 421 -25.98 9.92 17.70
C TYR A 421 -27.46 10.19 18.00
N GLY A 422 -27.84 11.45 17.85
CA GLY A 422 -29.17 11.98 18.16
C GLY A 422 -30.30 11.29 17.41
N ASP A 423 -30.08 10.89 16.16
CA ASP A 423 -31.06 10.21 15.30
C ASP A 423 -31.48 8.84 15.85
N PHE A 424 -30.73 8.30 16.80
CA PHE A 424 -30.99 7.02 17.44
C PHE A 424 -31.49 7.17 18.88
N LEU A 425 -31.61 8.39 19.42
CA LEU A 425 -32.10 8.64 20.78
C LEU A 425 -33.64 8.63 20.81
N GLY A 426 -34.27 7.50 21.14
CA GLY A 426 -35.73 7.47 21.40
C GLY A 426 -36.44 6.13 21.18
N GLU A 427 -35.87 5.23 20.39
CA GLU A 427 -36.40 3.88 20.18
C GLU A 427 -35.70 2.87 21.11
N PRO A 428 -36.27 1.69 21.41
CA PRO A 428 -35.50 0.62 22.01
C PRO A 428 -34.49 0.07 20.97
N ILE A 429 -33.38 0.80 20.84
CA ILE A 429 -32.09 0.40 20.25
C ILE A 429 -31.64 -1.02 20.64
N PRO A 430 -31.95 -1.60 21.83
CA PRO A 430 -31.50 -2.95 22.19
C PRO A 430 -32.06 -4.08 21.31
N THR A 431 -32.94 -3.80 20.34
CA THR A 431 -33.67 -4.84 19.57
C THR A 431 -33.25 -5.00 18.12
N TYR A 432 -32.32 -4.17 17.60
CA TYR A 432 -31.86 -4.28 16.20
C TYR A 432 -30.94 -5.51 16.03
N ASN A 433 -31.35 -6.41 15.13
CA ASN A 433 -30.66 -7.66 14.75
C ASN A 433 -30.09 -8.53 15.89
N ALA A 434 -30.92 -8.94 16.84
CA ALA A 434 -30.65 -10.14 17.64
C ALA A 434 -31.82 -11.14 17.48
N GLY A 435 -31.65 -12.13 16.59
CA GLY A 435 -32.66 -13.15 16.22
C GLY A 435 -32.04 -14.35 15.50
N THR A 436 -32.83 -15.40 15.23
CA THR A 436 -32.38 -16.67 14.62
C THR A 436 -32.20 -16.59 13.09
N GLY A 437 -31.11 -15.98 12.59
CA GLY A 437 -30.41 -16.23 11.30
C GLY A 437 -31.19 -16.28 9.95
N GLY A 438 -30.62 -15.67 8.91
CA GLY A 438 -31.13 -15.72 7.53
C GLY A 438 -32.28 -14.74 7.23
N PRO A 439 -32.80 -14.73 5.98
CA PRO A 439 -33.79 -13.75 5.50
C PRO A 439 -35.10 -13.71 6.30
N SER A 440 -35.44 -14.82 6.96
CA SER A 440 -36.67 -14.97 7.74
C SER A 440 -36.43 -14.93 9.26
N GLY A 441 -35.19 -14.67 9.69
CA GLY A 441 -34.72 -14.97 11.05
C GLY A 441 -34.12 -13.81 11.85
N GLY A 442 -33.94 -12.62 11.25
CA GLY A 442 -33.43 -11.43 11.95
C GLY A 442 -34.50 -10.69 12.77
N ALA A 443 -34.07 -9.98 13.83
CA ALA A 443 -34.90 -8.96 14.47
C ALA A 443 -34.99 -7.70 13.58
N VAL A 444 -35.70 -6.66 14.05
CA VAL A 444 -36.00 -5.43 13.29
C VAL A 444 -34.71 -4.80 12.72
N ASN A 445 -34.72 -4.42 11.44
CA ASN A 445 -33.66 -3.63 10.79
C ASN A 445 -33.86 -2.13 11.05
N LEU A 446 -32.83 -1.31 10.82
CA LEU A 446 -33.05 0.13 10.74
C LEU A 446 -34.15 0.40 9.70
N PRO A 447 -35.06 1.36 9.93
CA PRO A 447 -36.03 1.75 8.92
C PRO A 447 -35.35 2.06 7.59
N ASP A 448 -35.87 1.55 6.48
CA ASP A 448 -35.25 1.66 5.15
C ASP A 448 -34.87 3.10 4.80
N GLU A 449 -35.69 4.07 5.19
CA GLU A 449 -35.43 5.49 4.92
C GLU A 449 -34.22 6.01 5.71
N LEU A 450 -34.05 5.62 6.97
CA LEU A 450 -32.85 5.96 7.75
C LEU A 450 -31.62 5.22 7.20
N ALA A 451 -31.76 3.95 6.84
CA ALA A 451 -30.67 3.17 6.24
C ALA A 451 -30.20 3.80 4.92
N LYS A 452 -31.12 4.29 4.07
CA LYS A 452 -30.79 5.00 2.83
C LYS A 452 -30.08 6.32 3.10
N ASP A 453 -30.49 7.09 4.11
CA ASP A 453 -29.82 8.35 4.47
C ASP A 453 -28.37 8.10 4.90
N LEU A 454 -28.13 7.03 5.67
CA LEU A 454 -26.79 6.62 6.09
C LEU A 454 -25.93 6.17 4.91
N VAL A 455 -26.48 5.35 3.99
CA VAL A 455 -25.78 4.94 2.76
C VAL A 455 -25.45 6.15 1.90
N HIS A 456 -26.40 7.08 1.73
CA HIS A 456 -26.21 8.31 0.97
C HIS A 456 -25.07 9.16 1.57
N GLY A 457 -25.09 9.35 2.90
CA GLY A 457 -24.05 10.09 3.59
C GLY A 457 -22.67 9.44 3.47
N TYR A 458 -22.59 8.12 3.62
CA TYR A 458 -21.34 7.38 3.41
C TYR A 458 -20.79 7.62 2.00
N TYR A 459 -21.61 7.49 0.96
CA TYR A 459 -21.20 7.67 -0.43
C TYR A 459 -20.77 9.11 -0.73
N ALA A 460 -21.51 10.09 -0.22
CA ALA A 460 -21.16 11.50 -0.32
C ALA A 460 -19.79 11.79 0.33
N CYS A 461 -19.56 11.23 1.52
CA CYS A 461 -18.29 11.34 2.23
C CYS A 461 -17.12 10.68 1.47
N VAL A 462 -17.34 9.53 0.83
CA VAL A 462 -16.33 8.88 -0.02
C VAL A 462 -15.97 9.75 -1.22
N SER A 463 -16.95 10.30 -1.94
CA SER A 463 -16.70 11.22 -3.07
C SER A 463 -16.06 12.54 -2.64
N TYR A 464 -16.33 13.02 -1.43
CA TYR A 464 -15.65 14.17 -0.87
C TYR A 464 -14.16 13.90 -0.67
N VAL A 465 -13.80 12.77 -0.06
CA VAL A 465 -12.39 12.38 0.14
C VAL A 465 -11.68 12.16 -1.21
N ASP A 466 -12.36 11.59 -2.20
CA ASP A 466 -11.85 11.45 -3.57
C ASP A 466 -11.41 12.81 -4.16
N ALA A 467 -12.26 13.82 -4.06
CA ALA A 467 -11.95 15.18 -4.51
C ALA A 467 -10.77 15.80 -3.73
N LEU A 468 -10.72 15.58 -2.41
CA LEU A 468 -9.63 16.08 -1.56
C LEU A 468 -8.27 15.48 -1.92
N ILE A 469 -8.22 14.19 -2.20
CA ILE A 469 -7.02 13.50 -2.72
C ILE A 469 -6.59 14.12 -4.06
N GLY A 470 -7.55 14.51 -4.90
CA GLY A 470 -7.29 15.20 -6.16
C GLY A 470 -6.46 16.49 -5.98
N TYR A 471 -6.73 17.29 -4.95
CA TYR A 471 -5.94 18.49 -4.66
C TYR A 471 -4.50 18.14 -4.23
N LEU A 472 -4.30 17.05 -3.47
CA LEU A 472 -2.95 16.60 -3.09
C LEU A 472 -2.14 16.16 -4.31
N PHE A 473 -2.76 15.42 -5.22
CA PHE A 473 -2.11 14.99 -6.46
C PHE A 473 -1.82 16.15 -7.39
N ALA A 474 -2.73 17.12 -7.51
CA ALA A 474 -2.50 18.33 -8.27
C ALA A 474 -1.29 19.12 -7.74
N GLU A 475 -1.14 19.19 -6.41
CA GLU A 475 0.00 19.85 -5.78
C GLU A 475 1.33 19.14 -6.12
N LEU A 476 1.40 17.81 -5.98
CA LEU A 476 2.59 17.05 -6.36
C LEU A 476 2.91 17.18 -7.86
N LYS A 477 1.89 17.21 -8.72
CA LYS A 477 2.05 17.39 -10.18
C LYS A 477 2.51 18.81 -10.55
N SER A 478 2.38 19.78 -9.65
CA SER A 478 2.81 21.17 -9.89
C SER A 478 4.33 21.38 -9.79
N PHE A 479 5.05 20.47 -9.13
CA PHE A 479 6.50 20.53 -8.99
C PHE A 479 7.20 19.62 -9.99
N SER A 480 8.23 20.13 -10.66
CA SER A 480 9.08 19.31 -11.54
C SER A 480 9.95 18.35 -10.71
N ALA A 481 10.14 17.13 -11.22
CA ALA A 481 11.09 16.20 -10.66
C ALA A 481 12.54 16.64 -10.96
N PRO A 482 13.51 16.27 -10.11
CA PRO A 482 14.92 16.36 -10.46
C PRO A 482 15.21 15.55 -11.74
N PRO A 483 16.13 16.03 -12.61
CA PRO A 483 16.58 15.25 -13.75
C PRO A 483 17.12 13.89 -13.29
N SER A 484 16.63 12.82 -13.90
CA SER A 484 17.11 11.46 -13.72
C SER A 484 17.46 10.89 -15.08
N PRO A 485 18.76 10.73 -15.41
CA PRO A 485 19.19 10.12 -16.66
C PRO A 485 18.62 8.71 -16.89
N LEU A 486 18.21 8.04 -15.82
CA LEU A 486 17.53 6.74 -15.83
C LEU A 486 16.07 6.85 -16.27
N ARG A 487 15.31 7.76 -15.65
CA ARG A 487 13.86 7.88 -15.81
C ARG A 487 13.44 8.86 -16.91
N ASP A 488 14.32 9.75 -17.35
CA ASP A 488 14.07 10.72 -18.41
C ASP A 488 14.41 10.18 -19.82
N ALA A 489 15.08 9.03 -19.90
CA ALA A 489 15.50 8.45 -21.18
C ALA A 489 14.29 8.06 -22.04
N GLY A 490 14.12 8.74 -23.19
CA GLY A 490 13.02 8.48 -24.13
C GLY A 490 11.70 9.18 -23.78
N SER A 491 11.62 9.91 -22.66
CA SER A 491 10.43 10.70 -22.32
C SER A 491 10.49 12.09 -22.95
N VAL A 492 9.41 12.48 -23.65
CA VAL A 492 9.21 13.85 -24.16
C VAL A 492 8.50 14.75 -23.15
N THR A 493 7.92 14.18 -22.09
CA THR A 493 7.23 14.91 -21.02
C THR A 493 8.11 14.98 -19.77
N PRO A 494 8.36 16.18 -19.20
CA PRO A 494 9.06 16.30 -17.93
C PRO A 494 8.31 15.57 -16.81
N ARG A 495 9.05 14.80 -16.00
CA ARG A 495 8.51 14.20 -14.79
C ARG A 495 8.21 15.27 -13.73
N THR A 496 7.26 14.94 -12.86
CA THR A 496 6.83 15.75 -11.74
C THR A 496 7.16 15.07 -10.41
N MET A 497 7.04 15.78 -9.29
CA MET A 497 7.21 15.18 -7.97
C MET A 497 6.22 14.03 -7.73
N TYR A 498 5.05 14.06 -8.36
CA TYR A 498 4.09 12.94 -8.35
C TYR A 498 4.67 11.65 -8.94
N ASP A 499 5.59 11.75 -9.89
CA ASP A 499 6.24 10.60 -10.52
C ASP A 499 7.34 10.00 -9.62
N GLU A 500 7.95 10.83 -8.79
CA GLU A 500 9.07 10.48 -7.89
C GLU A 500 8.66 10.14 -6.46
N THR A 501 7.38 10.30 -6.14
CA THR A 501 6.85 10.06 -4.79
C THR A 501 6.23 8.67 -4.73
N ILE A 502 6.60 7.90 -3.72
CA ILE A 502 5.85 6.72 -3.30
C ILE A 502 4.55 7.20 -2.68
N ILE A 503 3.43 6.84 -3.28
CA ILE A 503 2.10 7.18 -2.78
C ILE A 503 1.42 5.88 -2.39
N THR A 504 1.09 5.74 -1.10
CA THR A 504 0.29 4.62 -0.61
C THR A 504 -1.10 5.12 -0.28
N PHE A 505 -2.13 4.41 -0.71
CA PHE A 505 -3.53 4.66 -0.35
C PHE A 505 -4.07 3.39 0.31
N THR A 506 -4.59 3.53 1.53
CA THR A 506 -5.27 2.43 2.24
C THR A 506 -6.39 2.92 3.15
N SER A 507 -7.09 1.98 3.80
CA SER A 507 -7.96 2.23 4.94
C SER A 507 -7.46 1.51 6.19
N ASP A 508 -7.82 1.99 7.37
CA ASP A 508 -7.54 1.27 8.61
C ASP A 508 -8.42 0.03 8.78
N HIS A 509 -9.65 0.03 8.26
CA HIS A 509 -10.53 -1.14 8.16
C HIS A 509 -11.77 -0.81 7.29
N GLY A 510 -12.53 -1.85 6.91
CA GLY A 510 -13.78 -1.70 6.19
C GLY A 510 -14.95 -1.19 7.05
N TYR A 511 -16.16 -1.22 6.48
CA TYR A 511 -17.36 -0.68 7.13
C TYR A 511 -18.65 -1.34 6.61
N HIS A 512 -19.55 -1.66 7.52
CA HIS A 512 -20.87 -2.22 7.21
C HIS A 512 -21.93 -1.14 7.01
N LEU A 513 -22.74 -1.32 5.98
CA LEU A 513 -23.87 -0.44 5.61
C LEU A 513 -25.21 -1.18 5.71
N GLY A 514 -25.40 -1.93 6.79
CA GLY A 514 -26.60 -2.73 7.06
C GLY A 514 -26.49 -4.19 6.60
N ASN A 515 -25.49 -4.53 5.78
CA ASN A 515 -25.23 -5.91 5.38
C ASN A 515 -24.91 -6.79 6.61
N LYS A 516 -25.34 -8.05 6.53
CA LYS A 516 -25.29 -9.02 7.64
C LYS A 516 -26.02 -8.57 8.90
N GLY A 517 -26.96 -7.63 8.76
CA GLY A 517 -27.73 -7.04 9.84
C GLY A 517 -26.91 -6.14 10.77
N THR A 518 -25.74 -5.67 10.34
CA THR A 518 -24.82 -4.89 11.16
C THR A 518 -24.45 -3.58 10.48
N TRP A 519 -23.93 -2.65 11.29
CA TRP A 519 -23.44 -1.34 10.85
C TRP A 519 -22.09 -1.07 11.50
N CYS A 520 -21.35 -0.11 10.97
CA CYS A 520 -20.01 0.22 11.46
C CYS A 520 -19.00 -0.90 11.23
N LYS A 521 -17.95 -1.00 12.04
CA LYS A 521 -16.76 -1.83 11.73
C LYS A 521 -16.55 -3.06 12.60
N HIS A 522 -17.21 -3.19 13.74
CA HIS A 522 -16.80 -4.06 14.84
C HIS A 522 -17.07 -5.57 14.65
N SER A 523 -16.55 -6.17 13.58
CA SER A 523 -16.76 -7.55 13.18
C SER A 523 -15.54 -8.10 12.42
N VAL A 524 -15.41 -9.43 12.34
CA VAL A 524 -14.35 -10.09 11.57
C VAL A 524 -14.83 -10.63 10.23
N TYR A 525 -15.94 -10.09 9.72
CA TYR A 525 -16.41 -10.39 8.37
C TYR A 525 -15.50 -9.75 7.31
N GLU A 526 -15.57 -10.28 6.08
CA GLU A 526 -14.87 -9.71 4.92
C GLU A 526 -15.14 -8.21 4.82
N THR A 527 -16.40 -7.77 5.00
CA THR A 527 -16.80 -6.36 4.91
C THR A 527 -16.06 -5.42 5.87
N SER A 528 -15.62 -5.91 7.03
CA SER A 528 -14.89 -5.11 8.02
C SER A 528 -13.37 -5.23 7.88
N LEU A 529 -12.87 -6.32 7.32
CA LEU A 529 -11.44 -6.58 7.22
C LEU A 529 -10.86 -6.19 5.86
N HIS A 530 -11.61 -6.35 4.78
CA HIS A 530 -11.18 -5.99 3.42
C HIS A 530 -11.10 -4.47 3.27
N VAL A 531 -9.94 -3.98 2.86
CA VAL A 531 -9.65 -2.55 2.68
C VAL A 531 -9.19 -2.29 1.26
N PRO A 532 -9.49 -1.12 0.68
CA PRO A 532 -8.87 -0.74 -0.58
C PRO A 532 -7.38 -0.47 -0.34
N MET A 533 -6.51 -0.95 -1.24
CA MET A 533 -5.08 -0.66 -1.21
C MET A 533 -4.54 -0.39 -2.62
N ILE A 534 -3.84 0.75 -2.78
CA ILE A 534 -3.16 1.14 -4.02
C ILE A 534 -1.76 1.67 -3.65
N ILE A 535 -0.74 1.23 -4.39
CA ILE A 535 0.63 1.72 -4.25
C ILE A 535 1.12 2.21 -5.60
N LYS A 536 1.48 3.50 -5.67
CA LYS A 536 2.26 4.05 -6.78
C LYS A 536 3.68 4.25 -6.28
N ALA A 537 4.66 3.72 -7.01
CA ALA A 537 6.06 3.91 -6.71
C ALA A 537 6.84 4.17 -8.01
N PRO A 538 7.94 4.93 -7.96
CA PRO A 538 8.79 5.11 -9.13
C PRO A 538 9.39 3.79 -9.61
N ASP A 539 9.60 3.65 -10.92
CA ASP A 539 10.15 2.46 -11.58
C ASP A 539 9.25 1.20 -11.58
N PHE A 540 8.03 1.28 -11.06
CA PHE A 540 7.06 0.19 -11.11
C PHE A 540 5.92 0.52 -12.07
N ALA A 541 5.62 -0.43 -12.96
CA ALA A 541 4.47 -0.32 -13.85
C ALA A 541 3.17 -0.54 -13.06
N PRO A 542 2.08 0.17 -13.42
CA PRO A 542 0.75 -0.09 -12.85
C PRO A 542 0.33 -1.53 -13.08
N SER A 543 -0.32 -2.13 -12.09
CA SER A 543 -0.80 -3.51 -12.17
C SER A 543 -2.00 -3.75 -11.26
N ARG A 544 -2.70 -4.86 -11.50
CA ARG A 544 -3.78 -5.33 -10.63
C ARG A 544 -3.36 -6.66 -10.03
N ILE A 545 -3.32 -6.71 -8.70
CA ILE A 545 -2.68 -7.77 -7.93
C ILE A 545 -3.74 -8.48 -7.08
N ALA A 546 -4.01 -9.74 -7.39
CA ALA A 546 -4.97 -10.59 -6.68
C ALA A 546 -4.35 -11.35 -5.47
N ALA A 547 -3.10 -11.03 -5.13
CA ALA A 547 -2.39 -11.65 -4.01
C ALA A 547 -2.98 -11.21 -2.66
N LEU A 548 -3.05 -12.15 -1.71
CA LEU A 548 -3.41 -11.84 -0.33
C LEU A 548 -2.31 -10.98 0.31
N VAL A 549 -2.67 -9.76 0.72
CA VAL A 549 -1.79 -8.82 1.41
C VAL A 549 -2.47 -8.23 2.64
N GLU A 550 -1.67 -7.65 3.52
CA GLU A 550 -2.13 -7.10 4.80
C GLU A 550 -1.70 -5.65 4.97
N ASN A 551 -2.46 -4.85 5.74
CA ASN A 551 -2.05 -3.49 6.08
C ASN A 551 -0.65 -3.44 6.73
N LEU A 552 -0.31 -4.46 7.52
CA LEU A 552 1.01 -4.59 8.13
C LEU A 552 2.16 -4.74 7.10
N ASP A 553 1.86 -5.10 5.85
CA ASP A 553 2.84 -5.23 4.76
C ASP A 553 3.30 -3.87 4.20
N LEU A 554 2.54 -2.79 4.43
CA LEU A 554 2.93 -1.44 3.99
C LEU A 554 4.25 -0.99 4.63
N TYR A 555 4.48 -1.33 5.90
CA TYR A 555 5.70 -0.96 6.62
C TYR A 555 6.96 -1.51 5.93
N PRO A 556 7.14 -2.84 5.77
CA PRO A 556 8.31 -3.37 5.08
C PRO A 556 8.35 -2.95 3.61
N THR A 557 7.20 -2.81 2.95
CA THR A 557 7.15 -2.38 1.53
C THR A 557 7.73 -0.98 1.35
N ILE A 558 7.34 -0.02 2.19
CA ILE A 558 7.87 1.36 2.11
C ILE A 558 9.38 1.36 2.38
N LEU A 559 9.86 0.58 3.35
CA LEU A 559 11.29 0.48 3.64
C LEU A 559 12.06 -0.15 2.48
N ASP A 560 11.54 -1.21 1.87
CA ASP A 560 12.15 -1.90 0.74
C ASP A 560 12.23 -1.00 -0.50
N LEU A 561 11.16 -0.25 -0.80
CA LEU A 561 11.11 0.74 -1.89
C LEU A 561 12.16 1.86 -1.76
N ILE A 562 12.67 2.11 -0.55
CA ILE A 562 13.71 3.11 -0.28
C ILE A 562 15.07 2.49 0.02
N GLY A 563 15.22 1.17 -0.15
CA GLY A 563 16.46 0.44 0.08
C GLY A 563 16.88 0.31 1.55
N VAL A 564 15.92 0.34 2.48
CA VAL A 564 16.16 0.19 3.92
C VAL A 564 15.72 -1.20 4.37
N PRO A 565 16.60 -2.01 4.98
CA PRO A 565 16.22 -3.31 5.53
C PRO A 565 15.16 -3.17 6.63
N ALA A 566 14.12 -4.01 6.58
CA ALA A 566 13.10 -4.07 7.61
C ALA A 566 13.71 -4.50 8.97
N PRO A 567 13.37 -3.84 10.08
CA PRO A 567 13.78 -4.27 11.41
C PRO A 567 13.25 -5.68 11.77
N ALA A 568 13.96 -6.41 12.63
CA ALA A 568 13.64 -7.80 12.97
C ALA A 568 12.27 -8.03 13.63
N HIS A 569 11.63 -6.99 14.17
CA HIS A 569 10.30 -7.10 14.79
C HIS A 569 9.16 -7.11 13.76
N VAL A 570 9.43 -6.66 12.53
CA VAL A 570 8.44 -6.53 11.46
C VAL A 570 7.87 -7.91 11.14
N GLN A 571 6.56 -8.07 11.28
CA GLN A 571 5.87 -9.33 10.97
C GLN A 571 5.27 -9.33 9.55
N GLY A 572 5.38 -8.21 8.84
CA GLY A 572 4.92 -8.06 7.45
C GLY A 572 5.89 -8.62 6.44
N THR A 573 5.40 -8.76 5.22
CA THR A 573 6.18 -9.16 4.05
C THR A 573 6.14 -8.02 3.05
N SER A 574 7.30 -7.62 2.53
CA SER A 574 7.36 -6.59 1.50
C SER A 574 6.57 -7.01 0.25
N MET A 575 5.80 -6.08 -0.30
CA MET A 575 5.04 -6.25 -1.54
C MET A 575 5.84 -5.84 -2.78
N VAL A 576 7.09 -5.39 -2.64
CA VAL A 576 7.96 -5.04 -3.80
C VAL A 576 8.04 -6.16 -4.85
N PRO A 577 8.16 -7.46 -4.50
CA PRO A 577 8.11 -8.54 -5.48
C PRO A 577 6.81 -8.56 -6.29
N LEU A 578 5.67 -8.22 -5.65
CA LEU A 578 4.36 -8.14 -6.30
C LEU A 578 4.23 -6.90 -7.19
N LEU A 579 4.86 -5.79 -6.81
CA LEU A 579 4.93 -4.59 -7.66
C LEU A 579 5.76 -4.85 -8.93
N ALA A 580 6.85 -5.62 -8.82
CA ALA A 580 7.69 -6.01 -9.96
C ALA A 580 7.03 -7.06 -10.85
N ASN A 581 6.30 -8.00 -10.24
CA ASN A 581 5.59 -9.06 -10.94
C ASN A 581 4.30 -9.40 -10.17
N SER A 582 3.15 -9.05 -10.74
CA SER A 582 1.84 -9.26 -10.11
C SER A 582 1.47 -10.73 -9.87
N SER A 583 2.23 -11.68 -10.43
CA SER A 583 2.11 -13.13 -10.19
C SER A 583 3.21 -13.69 -9.28
N ALA A 584 4.01 -12.84 -8.63
CA ALA A 584 4.99 -13.31 -7.66
C ALA A 584 4.32 -14.08 -6.51
N PRO A 585 5.01 -15.06 -5.90
CA PRO A 585 4.46 -15.80 -4.77
C PRO A 585 4.06 -14.86 -3.62
N SER A 586 2.86 -15.08 -3.08
CA SER A 586 2.34 -14.32 -1.93
C SER A 586 2.07 -15.23 -0.74
N LYS A 587 1.66 -14.62 0.38
CA LYS A 587 1.25 -15.37 1.56
C LYS A 587 0.07 -16.32 1.22
N PRO A 588 0.08 -17.56 1.75
CA PRO A 588 -1.04 -18.48 1.56
C PRO A 588 -2.24 -18.13 2.47
N ALA A 589 -2.00 -17.34 3.51
CA ALA A 589 -3.00 -16.97 4.51
C ALA A 589 -2.70 -15.62 5.15
N ILE A 590 -3.74 -14.91 5.56
CA ILE A 590 -3.67 -13.68 6.35
C ILE A 590 -4.51 -13.83 7.62
N PHE A 591 -4.23 -12.99 8.63
CA PHE A 591 -4.78 -13.17 9.97
C PHE A 591 -5.32 -11.87 10.56
N ALA A 592 -6.45 -11.99 11.25
CA ALA A 592 -7.08 -10.87 11.94
C ALA A 592 -7.58 -11.28 13.31
N ARG A 593 -7.76 -10.29 14.19
CA ARG A 593 -8.33 -10.49 15.52
C ARG A 593 -9.31 -9.38 15.83
N TYR A 594 -10.41 -9.73 16.48
CA TYR A 594 -11.24 -8.75 17.17
C TYR A 594 -11.66 -9.29 18.52
N ARG A 595 -11.20 -8.63 19.59
CA ARG A 595 -11.46 -9.00 20.99
C ARG A 595 -11.14 -10.47 21.30
N ASP A 596 -12.15 -11.34 21.32
CA ASP A 596 -12.06 -12.77 21.63
C ASP A 596 -12.28 -13.68 20.41
N SER A 597 -12.15 -13.09 19.22
CA SER A 597 -12.20 -13.79 17.94
C SER A 597 -10.86 -13.72 17.23
N ASP A 598 -10.46 -14.82 16.61
CA ASP A 598 -9.29 -14.91 15.75
C ASP A 598 -9.71 -15.51 14.41
N THR A 599 -9.28 -14.88 13.33
CA THR A 599 -9.64 -15.22 11.96
C THR A 599 -8.40 -15.55 11.15
N VAL A 600 -8.52 -16.56 10.29
CA VAL A 600 -7.59 -16.83 9.19
C VAL A 600 -8.35 -16.80 7.87
N ARG A 601 -7.75 -16.19 6.85
CA ARG A 601 -8.30 -16.05 5.51
C ARG A 601 -7.31 -16.65 4.52
N PHE A 602 -7.76 -17.68 3.79
CA PHE A 602 -7.09 -18.19 2.57
C PHE A 602 -7.58 -17.39 1.36
N ALA A 603 -7.29 -17.78 0.12
CA ALA A 603 -7.72 -17.01 -1.05
C ALA A 603 -9.25 -17.00 -1.22
N ASP A 604 -9.92 -18.11 -0.91
CA ASP A 604 -11.35 -18.32 -1.18
C ASP A 604 -12.20 -18.68 0.04
N LYS A 605 -11.57 -18.85 1.22
CA LYS A 605 -12.27 -19.21 2.46
C LYS A 605 -11.78 -18.38 3.65
N GLN A 606 -12.69 -18.14 4.58
CA GLN A 606 -12.42 -17.46 5.86
C GLN A 606 -12.93 -18.30 7.02
N PHE A 607 -12.07 -18.55 8.01
CA PHE A 607 -12.39 -19.28 9.22
C PHE A 607 -12.14 -18.44 10.46
N THR A 608 -13.10 -18.40 11.38
CA THR A 608 -13.01 -17.67 12.64
C THR A 608 -13.29 -18.61 13.82
N GLU A 609 -12.41 -18.54 14.84
CA GLU A 609 -12.69 -19.09 16.16
C GLU A 609 -13.13 -18.00 17.13
N PHE A 610 -14.19 -18.30 17.86
CA PHE A 610 -14.78 -17.43 18.87
C PHE A 610 -14.79 -18.12 20.24
N CYS A 611 -14.42 -17.44 21.31
CA CYS A 611 -14.76 -17.83 22.69
C CYS A 611 -16.28 -17.82 23.00
N LYS A 612 -16.84 -18.88 23.60
CA LYS A 612 -18.21 -18.91 24.15
C LYS A 612 -18.23 -18.27 25.54
N ARG A 613 -18.20 -16.93 25.63
CA ARG A 613 -18.30 -16.21 26.92
C ARG A 613 -19.37 -15.12 26.90
N PRO A 614 -20.27 -15.04 27.89
CA PRO A 614 -21.34 -14.05 27.91
C PRO A 614 -20.88 -12.58 28.06
N GLN A 615 -19.66 -12.32 28.55
CA GLN A 615 -19.26 -11.00 29.07
C GLN A 615 -17.87 -10.53 28.60
N CYS A 616 -17.44 -10.85 27.38
CA CYS A 616 -16.24 -10.24 26.81
C CYS A 616 -16.55 -8.85 26.23
N TRP A 617 -16.59 -7.83 27.11
CA TRP A 617 -16.77 -6.43 26.72
C TRP A 617 -15.70 -5.49 27.29
N SER A 618 -14.76 -5.99 28.10
CA SER A 618 -13.60 -5.26 28.66
C SER A 618 -12.29 -6.04 28.43
N ILE A 619 -11.14 -5.37 28.46
CA ILE A 619 -9.82 -6.02 28.43
C ILE A 619 -9.73 -7.15 29.46
N GLU A 620 -10.14 -6.90 30.71
CA GLU A 620 -10.07 -7.86 31.82
C GLU A 620 -10.93 -9.12 31.58
N THR A 621 -12.01 -9.01 30.81
CA THR A 621 -12.93 -10.12 30.51
C THR A 621 -12.60 -10.84 29.20
N CYS A 622 -11.95 -10.14 28.26
CA CYS A 622 -11.57 -10.65 26.94
C CYS A 622 -10.15 -11.24 26.85
N THR A 623 -9.29 -11.00 27.85
CA THR A 623 -7.87 -11.44 27.85
C THR A 623 -7.65 -12.89 28.28
N ARG A 624 -8.63 -13.56 28.90
CA ARG A 624 -8.48 -14.96 29.35
C ARG A 624 -8.69 -15.94 28.18
N SER A 625 -7.75 -16.88 27.96
CA SER A 625 -7.82 -17.95 26.95
C SER A 625 -9.10 -18.79 27.05
N CYS A 626 -9.68 -19.21 25.92
CA CYS A 626 -10.67 -20.29 25.87
C CYS A 626 -9.96 -21.56 25.47
N GLU A 627 -9.75 -22.43 26.45
CA GLU A 627 -8.82 -23.56 26.36
C GLU A 627 -9.45 -24.80 25.73
N THR A 628 -10.77 -24.95 25.80
CA THR A 628 -11.47 -26.14 25.29
C THR A 628 -12.27 -25.86 24.01
N THR A 629 -12.48 -26.90 23.19
CA THR A 629 -13.29 -26.84 21.96
C THR A 629 -14.79 -26.68 22.24
N SER A 630 -15.29 -27.19 23.37
CA SER A 630 -16.67 -27.01 23.82
C SER A 630 -17.01 -25.54 24.10
N ASP A 631 -16.01 -24.74 24.44
CA ASP A 631 -16.10 -23.30 24.73
C ASP A 631 -15.91 -22.43 23.48
N LYS A 632 -16.09 -22.96 22.26
CA LYS A 632 -15.92 -22.17 21.02
C LYS A 632 -17.12 -22.16 20.08
N HIS A 633 -17.30 -21.04 19.38
CA HIS A 633 -18.15 -20.94 18.19
C HIS A 633 -17.31 -20.96 16.90
N TYR A 634 -17.81 -21.76 15.97
CA TYR A 634 -17.43 -21.89 14.56
C TYR A 634 -17.90 -20.74 13.66
N MET A 635 -17.06 -20.07 12.87
CA MET A 635 -17.52 -19.54 11.57
C MET A 635 -16.59 -20.00 10.44
N LEU A 636 -17.19 -20.43 9.34
CA LEU A 636 -16.51 -20.68 8.08
C LEU A 636 -17.36 -20.15 6.92
N TYR A 637 -16.78 -19.28 6.09
CA TYR A 637 -17.38 -18.81 4.86
C TYR A 637 -16.53 -19.22 3.66
N ASP A 638 -17.21 -19.60 2.58
CA ASP A 638 -16.61 -20.01 1.31
C ASP A 638 -16.97 -18.97 0.26
N HIS A 639 -16.07 -18.01 0.07
CA HIS A 639 -16.26 -16.85 -0.80
C HIS A 639 -16.37 -17.23 -2.28
N SER A 640 -15.96 -18.45 -2.67
CA SER A 640 -16.13 -18.93 -4.05
C SER A 640 -17.59 -19.16 -4.44
N ILE A 641 -18.46 -19.41 -3.47
CA ILE A 641 -19.90 -19.70 -3.67
C ILE A 641 -20.83 -18.80 -2.85
N ASP A 642 -20.31 -18.16 -1.80
CA ASP A 642 -21.03 -17.26 -0.91
C ASP A 642 -20.15 -16.04 -0.57
N PRO A 643 -19.84 -15.19 -1.58
CA PRO A 643 -18.97 -14.02 -1.39
C PRO A 643 -19.51 -13.02 -0.36
N ASP A 644 -20.82 -13.05 -0.12
CA ASP A 644 -21.52 -12.18 0.83
C ASP A 644 -21.65 -12.79 2.23
N GLU A 645 -21.02 -13.94 2.50
CA GLU A 645 -20.95 -14.60 3.81
C GLU A 645 -22.33 -14.76 4.47
N ASN A 646 -23.31 -15.27 3.73
CA ASN A 646 -24.69 -15.44 4.19
C ASN A 646 -24.93 -16.71 5.00
N LYS A 647 -24.10 -17.75 4.81
CA LYS A 647 -24.28 -19.06 5.46
C LYS A 647 -22.99 -19.51 6.11
N ASN A 648 -23.01 -19.67 7.43
CA ASN A 648 -21.92 -20.28 8.18
C ASN A 648 -21.85 -21.79 7.88
N ARG A 649 -20.68 -22.26 7.44
CA ARG A 649 -20.43 -23.64 7.00
C ARG A 649 -19.60 -24.46 7.97
N ALA A 650 -19.21 -23.88 9.12
CA ALA A 650 -18.27 -24.51 10.04
C ALA A 650 -18.72 -25.88 10.56
N ASP A 651 -20.04 -26.07 10.75
CA ASP A 651 -20.62 -27.31 11.29
C ASP A 651 -21.10 -28.28 10.18
N LEU A 652 -20.88 -27.94 8.90
CA LEU A 652 -21.28 -28.81 7.79
C LEU A 652 -20.24 -29.93 7.59
N PRO A 653 -20.65 -31.23 7.55
CA PRO A 653 -19.70 -32.34 7.40
C PRO A 653 -18.76 -32.23 6.19
N ALA A 654 -19.25 -31.67 5.07
CA ALA A 654 -18.46 -31.46 3.85
C ALA A 654 -17.26 -30.50 4.03
N TYR A 655 -17.28 -29.65 5.06
CA TYR A 655 -16.22 -28.69 5.36
C TYR A 655 -15.31 -29.12 6.52
N SER A 656 -15.51 -30.32 7.08
CA SER A 656 -14.76 -30.80 8.25
C SER A 656 -13.23 -30.78 8.04
N GLU A 657 -12.76 -31.18 6.86
CA GLU A 657 -11.34 -31.19 6.51
C GLU A 657 -10.79 -29.76 6.34
N VAL A 658 -11.55 -28.88 5.68
CA VAL A 658 -11.19 -27.46 5.51
C VAL A 658 -11.08 -26.77 6.87
N VAL A 659 -12.05 -27.00 7.76
CA VAL A 659 -12.02 -26.48 9.14
C VAL A 659 -10.77 -26.98 9.85
N ARG A 660 -10.43 -28.26 9.71
CA ARG A 660 -9.22 -28.84 10.34
C ARG A 660 -7.94 -28.15 9.85
N GLU A 661 -7.81 -27.94 8.55
CA GLU A 661 -6.66 -27.27 7.93
C GLU A 661 -6.54 -25.80 8.36
N MET A 662 -7.59 -25.01 8.16
CA MET A 662 -7.58 -23.58 8.50
C MET A 662 -7.38 -23.37 10.00
N ARG A 663 -7.98 -24.23 10.84
CA ARG A 663 -7.74 -24.20 12.27
C ARG A 663 -6.28 -24.50 12.61
N ALA A 664 -5.64 -25.48 11.97
CA ALA A 664 -4.22 -25.73 12.19
C ALA A 664 -3.36 -24.50 11.83
N ALA A 665 -3.63 -23.86 10.68
CA ALA A 665 -2.95 -22.63 10.28
C ALA A 665 -3.16 -21.49 11.29
N LEU A 666 -4.39 -21.29 11.77
CA LEU A 666 -4.72 -20.27 12.77
C LEU A 666 -4.00 -20.51 14.10
N HIS A 667 -3.93 -21.75 14.57
CA HIS A 667 -3.25 -22.10 15.82
C HIS A 667 -1.73 -21.94 15.70
N ALA A 668 -1.13 -22.37 14.58
CA ALA A 668 0.28 -22.12 14.30
C ALA A 668 0.63 -20.62 14.30
N HIS A 669 -0.24 -19.78 13.72
CA HIS A 669 -0.09 -18.34 13.78
C HIS A 669 -0.24 -17.78 15.20
N LYS A 670 -1.20 -18.27 16.00
CA LYS A 670 -1.36 -17.86 17.40
C LYS A 670 -0.09 -18.09 18.23
N GLU A 671 0.63 -19.17 17.96
CA GLU A 671 1.90 -19.50 18.62
C GLU A 671 3.06 -18.62 18.13
N SER A 672 3.14 -18.34 16.83
CA SER A 672 4.27 -17.61 16.24
C SER A 672 4.14 -16.08 16.28
N ARG A 673 2.92 -15.54 16.32
CA ARG A 673 2.67 -14.08 16.27
C ARG A 673 3.05 -13.32 17.53
N ALA A 674 3.45 -14.04 18.58
CA ALA A 674 3.91 -13.47 19.85
C ALA A 674 5.45 -13.49 19.91
N PRO A 675 6.16 -12.52 19.30
CA PRO A 675 7.56 -12.28 19.64
C PRO A 675 7.66 -11.48 20.94
N PRO A 676 8.77 -11.61 21.69
CA PRO A 676 8.91 -11.17 23.08
C PRO A 676 8.89 -9.64 23.15
N LEU A 677 8.01 -9.09 23.99
CA LEU A 677 8.19 -7.77 24.57
C LEU A 677 8.30 -7.93 26.08
#